data_AF-A0A430FAK1-F1
#
_entry.id   AF-A0A430FAK1-F1
#
_cell.length_a   1.000
_cell.length_b   1.000
_cell.length_c   1.000
_cell.angle_alpha   90.00
_cell.angle_beta   90.00
_cell.angle_gamma   90.00
#
_symmetry.space_group_name_H-M   'P 1'
#
loop_
_entity.id
_entity.type
_entity.pdbx_description
1 polymer ?
#
loop_
_entity_poly.entity_id
_entity_poly.type
_entity_poly.pdbx_seq_one_letter_code
_entity_poly.pdbx_strand_id
1 'polypeptide(L)'
;MTKHTHTPRMLAAASMAAVMLAGAATPAMAHEAAATPTAEPSAGATAARTTLDDTQRAQLERLVEDTHWWEDESGFPLDTAAVDDLSERRERIQTVLDGDGTDDPALLAAETQDALTRLRARLLDDTGLGDDITEHGSLDPALYTPDTWDAYDTAVADAAAMRDTYARTTRNEATTLHARIGALRGKLATARAYTADGAAMTATDDGWHADLRVDGGALPDTVTVTNGNGATVATLPLKSQRFESGDKLGVGDRIGEYSGTGRDGAKLTATVRTAAGAQTTAALDDGAPAPLTRDDTGEYTTTLTAPLGTGSDYFGWDTARAVTLSDGTTLTNPTVGECTARNEPLMEGQTALTGYMSAKCTVTYTGRAAGGETVRVDVNATRTYAPALRLTLTATGADGKETTIWQSPMESGLRMNDVTLPSLGYDKVGDRYQITAAIAEATDPNVRDVTVRTRLGDNGARLFDVTFTVDEMSRGEDGATTMKPVTRTVTVTQPFDAPPANKPNGQAVLTGFLVNGKPMDGFSADRTDYVIRAKQGEKVVVPQHADDVTVATGPSRQTAYTTVQTWDVTGPDGAHSTYTVTLIRDHDTPTADEAFTPPQPAGAFTDKENPSETNTDLYSVGYTVDGKYTPVNRDSFTIPEGGVLSWEAYAGQVVQATGERVEGMTWRYRLGVLAADQSTYAERTVTVTYLTAATHKAQLDNIRVDGADMPAFDPERTEYTVGVENPERYTVTPVFDKQSGMSVTVDKSSERAILTAVSADGLTRRVYTVRIVQATETGAGTDMLAETGTAAGAAAGASLLAALAGIALLATRRRRAR
;
A
#
# COMPACT_ATOMS: atom_id res chain seq x y z
N MET A 1 -43.26 -22.21 -3.29
CA MET A 1 -44.55 -22.66 -2.75
C MET A 1 -44.39 -22.57 -1.23
N THR A 2 -45.08 -21.74 -0.47
CA THR A 2 -46.53 -21.46 -0.50
C THR A 2 -46.78 -20.09 0.15
N LYS A 3 -47.60 -19.28 -0.51
CA LYS A 3 -48.24 -18.05 0.02
C LYS A 3 -49.45 -18.45 0.88
N HIS A 4 -49.69 -17.74 2.00
CA HIS A 4 -50.90 -16.94 2.30
C HIS A 4 -50.91 -16.57 3.80
N THR A 5 -50.66 -15.33 4.23
CA THR A 5 -51.56 -14.15 4.34
C THR A 5 -52.93 -14.36 5.01
N HIS A 6 -53.03 -13.80 6.23
CA HIS A 6 -54.06 -12.91 6.80
C HIS A 6 -55.57 -13.29 6.86
N THR A 7 -56.06 -13.43 8.11
CA THR A 7 -57.13 -12.67 8.86
C THR A 7 -58.38 -12.12 8.12
N PRO A 8 -59.46 -11.61 8.79
CA PRO A 8 -60.01 -11.72 10.16
C PRO A 8 -61.59 -11.78 10.23
N ARG A 9 -62.17 -11.92 11.44
CA ARG A 9 -63.30 -11.12 12.03
C ARG A 9 -63.85 -11.86 13.27
N MET A 10 -63.70 -11.36 14.51
CA MET A 10 -64.37 -10.23 15.19
C MET A 10 -65.91 -10.29 15.25
N LEU A 11 -66.42 -10.55 16.46
CA LEU A 11 -67.48 -9.85 17.22
C LEU A 11 -67.26 -10.28 18.70
N ALA A 12 -66.81 -9.48 19.67
CA ALA A 12 -67.23 -8.21 20.26
C ALA A 12 -68.39 -8.31 21.29
N ALA A 13 -68.16 -7.66 22.45
CA ALA A 13 -68.98 -7.43 23.66
C ALA A 13 -69.05 -8.59 24.68
N ALA A 14 -68.44 -8.60 25.87
CA ALA A 14 -68.10 -7.61 26.92
C ALA A 14 -69.31 -7.06 27.73
N SER A 15 -69.38 -7.46 29.01
CA SER A 15 -69.93 -6.83 30.24
C SER A 15 -69.91 -7.92 31.35
N MET A 16 -69.09 -7.98 32.42
CA MET A 16 -68.84 -7.07 33.58
C MET A 16 -70.15 -6.50 34.17
N ALA A 17 -70.46 -6.52 35.48
CA ALA A 17 -69.74 -6.80 36.73
C ALA A 17 -70.78 -7.16 37.85
N ALA A 18 -70.43 -7.99 38.85
CA ALA A 18 -70.15 -7.66 40.27
C ALA A 18 -71.34 -7.02 41.07
N VAL A 19 -71.60 -7.39 42.34
CA VAL A 19 -70.84 -6.93 43.53
C VAL A 19 -71.37 -7.61 44.81
N MET A 20 -70.43 -8.07 45.67
CA MET A 20 -70.32 -8.10 47.16
C MET A 20 -71.52 -8.53 48.04
N LEU A 21 -71.38 -9.15 49.22
CA LEU A 21 -70.46 -8.90 50.35
C LEU A 21 -70.27 -10.18 51.19
N ALA A 22 -69.06 -10.37 51.73
CA ALA A 22 -68.80 -11.17 52.92
C ALA A 22 -68.81 -10.26 54.16
N GLY A 23 -69.19 -10.81 55.32
CA GLY A 23 -69.10 -10.18 56.63
C GLY A 23 -68.88 -11.23 57.71
N ALA A 24 -67.87 -11.01 58.54
CA ALA A 24 -67.21 -11.93 59.45
C ALA A 24 -67.94 -12.16 60.80
N ALA A 25 -67.62 -13.30 61.44
CA ALA A 25 -67.14 -13.52 62.83
C ALA A 25 -67.32 -12.37 63.87
N THR A 26 -67.59 -12.53 65.18
CA THR A 26 -67.34 -13.55 66.23
C THR A 26 -68.17 -13.17 67.53
N PRO A 27 -67.77 -13.40 68.81
CA PRO A 27 -68.43 -14.29 69.78
C PRO A 27 -68.97 -13.61 71.07
N ALA A 28 -69.65 -14.35 71.97
CA ALA A 28 -69.79 -14.02 73.42
C ALA A 28 -70.28 -15.27 74.17
N MET A 29 -69.46 -15.93 75.00
CA MET A 29 -69.19 -15.66 76.43
C MET A 29 -70.41 -15.70 77.37
N ALA A 30 -70.30 -16.62 78.35
CA ALA A 30 -70.56 -16.45 79.78
C ALA A 30 -71.94 -16.84 80.39
N HIS A 31 -71.84 -17.88 81.21
CA HIS A 31 -72.22 -17.96 82.64
C HIS A 31 -73.68 -18.04 83.13
N GLU A 32 -73.86 -19.06 83.97
CA GLU A 32 -74.54 -19.10 85.29
C GLU A 32 -76.06 -19.32 85.40
N ALA A 33 -76.35 -20.52 85.94
CA ALA A 33 -77.16 -20.82 87.13
C ALA A 33 -78.59 -20.26 87.26
N ALA A 34 -79.58 -21.17 87.39
CA ALA A 34 -80.12 -21.57 88.70
C ALA A 34 -81.38 -22.47 88.58
N ALA A 35 -81.30 -23.59 89.30
CA ALA A 35 -82.32 -24.33 90.07
C ALA A 35 -83.84 -24.14 89.82
N THR A 36 -84.45 -25.28 89.44
CA THR A 36 -85.68 -25.96 89.96
C THR A 36 -87.01 -25.20 90.14
N PRO A 37 -88.14 -25.85 89.78
CA PRO A 37 -88.82 -26.63 90.82
C PRO A 37 -89.37 -28.01 90.40
N THR A 38 -89.58 -28.78 91.45
CA THR A 38 -90.09 -30.13 91.64
C THR A 38 -91.43 -30.44 90.97
N ALA A 39 -91.56 -31.65 90.38
CA ALA A 39 -92.77 -32.49 90.48
C ALA A 39 -92.50 -33.91 89.92
N GLU A 40 -92.55 -34.92 90.78
CA GLU A 40 -92.78 -36.35 90.46
C GLU A 40 -94.30 -36.62 90.48
N PRO A 41 -94.82 -37.80 90.03
CA PRO A 41 -94.61 -38.49 88.76
C PRO A 41 -95.98 -38.89 88.12
N SER A 42 -96.01 -39.25 86.84
CA SER A 42 -97.15 -40.00 86.27
C SER A 42 -96.77 -40.73 84.99
N ALA A 43 -96.63 -42.06 85.13
CA ALA A 43 -97.02 -43.12 84.22
C ALA A 43 -96.82 -42.95 82.69
N GLY A 44 -95.91 -43.78 82.17
CA GLY A 44 -96.18 -44.60 80.98
C GLY A 44 -96.12 -43.92 79.61
N ALA A 45 -94.93 -43.89 79.01
CA ALA A 45 -94.80 -43.84 77.56
C ALA A 45 -93.65 -44.76 77.14
N THR A 46 -94.02 -45.87 76.50
CA THR A 46 -93.13 -46.79 75.81
C THR A 46 -92.27 -46.00 74.81
N ALA A 47 -90.95 -46.10 74.89
CA ALA A 47 -90.04 -45.47 73.94
C ALA A 47 -90.39 -45.92 72.51
N ALA A 48 -90.72 -44.97 71.64
CA ALA A 48 -90.98 -45.24 70.23
C ALA A 48 -89.64 -45.58 69.56
N ARG A 49 -89.53 -46.81 69.05
CA ARG A 49 -88.38 -47.26 68.26
C ARG A 49 -88.24 -46.42 66.99
N THR A 50 -87.03 -45.96 66.70
CA THR A 50 -86.72 -45.14 65.52
C THR A 50 -86.83 -45.97 64.25
N THR A 51 -87.72 -45.61 63.33
CA THR A 51 -87.83 -46.26 62.00
C THR A 51 -86.96 -45.53 60.99
N LEU A 52 -85.88 -46.17 60.53
CA LEU A 52 -84.97 -45.63 59.50
C LEU A 52 -85.55 -45.80 58.10
N ASP A 53 -85.35 -44.79 57.24
CA ASP A 53 -85.47 -44.96 55.79
C ASP A 53 -84.21 -45.59 55.17
N ASP A 54 -84.32 -46.08 53.94
CA ASP A 54 -83.22 -46.79 53.25
C ASP A 54 -81.99 -45.89 53.00
N THR A 55 -82.17 -44.57 52.91
CA THR A 55 -81.06 -43.62 52.69
C THR A 55 -80.30 -43.38 53.99
N GLN A 56 -81.02 -43.19 55.09
CA GLN A 56 -80.46 -43.04 56.43
C GLN A 56 -79.73 -44.30 56.87
N ARG A 57 -80.32 -45.48 56.61
CA ARG A 57 -79.67 -46.77 56.88
C ARG A 57 -78.35 -46.90 56.10
N ALA A 58 -78.37 -46.67 54.79
CA ALA A 58 -77.15 -46.77 53.97
C ALA A 58 -76.07 -45.75 54.35
N GLN A 59 -76.45 -44.55 54.79
CA GLN A 59 -75.50 -43.53 55.28
C GLN A 59 -74.83 -43.96 56.59
N LEU A 60 -75.61 -44.48 57.54
CA LEU A 60 -75.10 -44.96 58.82
C LEU A 60 -74.21 -46.20 58.65
N GLU A 61 -74.60 -47.15 57.81
CA GLU A 61 -73.76 -48.32 57.46
C GLU A 61 -72.41 -47.89 56.88
N ARG A 62 -72.40 -46.90 55.99
CA ARG A 62 -71.14 -46.35 55.43
C ARG A 62 -70.25 -45.71 56.50
N LEU A 63 -70.84 -44.98 57.45
CA LEU A 63 -70.09 -44.36 58.54
C LEU A 63 -69.48 -45.40 59.50
N VAL A 64 -70.16 -46.53 59.73
CA VAL A 64 -69.59 -47.66 60.48
C VAL A 64 -68.36 -48.22 59.77
N GLU A 65 -68.43 -48.42 58.45
CA GLU A 65 -67.27 -48.87 57.69
C GLU A 65 -66.13 -47.84 57.67
N ASP A 66 -66.44 -46.55 57.56
CA ASP A 66 -65.44 -45.48 57.52
C ASP A 66 -64.74 -45.30 58.88
N THR A 67 -65.48 -45.42 59.99
CA THR A 67 -64.88 -45.40 61.34
C THR A 67 -63.96 -46.61 61.56
N HIS A 68 -64.36 -47.81 61.12
CA HIS A 68 -63.50 -49.00 61.11
C HIS A 68 -62.24 -48.80 60.26
N TRP A 69 -62.40 -48.27 59.06
CA TRP A 69 -61.27 -48.03 58.16
C TRP A 69 -60.25 -47.06 58.78
N TRP A 70 -60.69 -46.03 59.52
CA TRP A 70 -59.78 -45.12 60.20
C TRP A 70 -58.94 -45.81 61.28
N GLU A 71 -59.53 -46.72 62.05
CA GLU A 71 -58.84 -47.46 63.11
C GLU A 71 -57.87 -48.51 62.55
N ASP A 72 -58.28 -49.26 61.53
CA ASP A 72 -57.57 -50.47 61.11
C ASP A 72 -56.72 -50.32 59.84
N GLU A 73 -57.15 -49.46 58.90
CA GLU A 73 -56.63 -49.44 57.54
C GLU A 73 -56.00 -48.10 57.11
N SER A 74 -56.33 -46.99 57.79
CA SER A 74 -55.81 -45.66 57.42
C SER A 74 -54.29 -45.52 57.55
N GLY A 75 -53.68 -46.30 58.46
CA GLY A 75 -52.28 -46.16 58.84
C GLY A 75 -51.95 -44.85 59.57
N PHE A 76 -52.96 -44.05 59.92
CA PHE A 76 -52.82 -42.82 60.70
C PHE A 76 -52.80 -43.16 62.21
N PRO A 77 -51.82 -42.67 62.98
CA PRO A 77 -51.73 -42.98 64.41
C PRO A 77 -52.81 -42.22 65.18
N LEU A 78 -53.89 -42.92 65.52
CA LEU A 78 -54.93 -42.40 66.40
C LEU A 78 -54.48 -42.49 67.86
N ASP A 79 -54.73 -41.43 68.63
CA ASP A 79 -54.57 -41.48 70.08
C ASP A 79 -55.73 -42.26 70.72
N THR A 80 -55.56 -42.66 71.99
CA THR A 80 -56.57 -43.45 72.71
C THR A 80 -57.93 -42.75 72.74
N ALA A 81 -57.94 -41.41 72.86
CA ALA A 81 -59.19 -40.65 72.90
C ALA A 81 -59.93 -40.66 71.56
N ALA A 82 -59.21 -40.63 70.43
CA ALA A 82 -59.80 -40.69 69.09
C ALA A 82 -60.33 -42.11 68.77
N VAL A 83 -59.62 -43.15 69.19
CA VAL A 83 -60.10 -44.54 69.05
C VAL A 83 -61.37 -44.75 69.90
N ASP A 84 -61.36 -44.27 71.15
CA ASP A 84 -62.53 -44.37 72.04
C ASP A 84 -63.74 -43.60 71.47
N ASP A 85 -63.56 -42.37 70.94
CA ASP A 85 -64.64 -41.57 70.33
C ASP A 85 -65.21 -42.23 69.06
N LEU A 86 -64.37 -42.80 68.19
CA LEU A 86 -64.86 -43.52 67.00
C LEU A 86 -65.57 -44.81 67.37
N SER A 87 -65.06 -45.57 68.34
CA SER A 87 -65.66 -46.79 68.85
C SER A 87 -67.03 -46.52 69.50
N GLU A 88 -67.14 -45.47 70.33
CA GLU A 88 -68.40 -45.05 70.95
C GLU A 88 -69.43 -44.64 69.88
N ARG A 89 -69.03 -43.83 68.89
CA ARG A 89 -69.91 -43.41 67.79
C ARG A 89 -70.40 -44.59 66.98
N ARG A 90 -69.52 -45.55 66.68
CA ARG A 90 -69.88 -46.78 65.97
C ARG A 90 -70.88 -47.62 66.74
N GLU A 91 -70.71 -47.81 68.04
CA GLU A 91 -71.65 -48.55 68.89
C GLU A 91 -73.02 -47.86 68.94
N ARG A 92 -73.04 -46.52 69.05
CA ARG A 92 -74.27 -45.72 68.97
C ARG A 92 -74.97 -45.87 67.63
N ILE A 93 -74.22 -45.85 66.52
CA ILE A 93 -74.76 -46.07 65.18
C ILE A 93 -75.35 -47.48 65.05
N GLN A 94 -74.63 -48.51 65.52
CA GLN A 94 -75.10 -49.90 65.46
C GLN A 94 -76.40 -50.10 66.26
N THR A 95 -76.50 -49.48 67.43
CA THR A 95 -77.72 -49.51 68.26
C THR A 95 -78.92 -48.90 67.53
N VAL A 96 -78.70 -47.82 66.76
CA VAL A 96 -79.75 -47.20 65.92
C VAL A 96 -80.09 -48.09 64.71
N LEU A 97 -79.11 -48.72 64.08
CA LEU A 97 -79.32 -49.65 62.95
C LEU A 97 -80.13 -50.90 63.35
N ASP A 98 -79.88 -51.44 64.55
CA ASP A 98 -80.57 -52.62 65.10
C ASP A 98 -82.00 -52.31 65.57
N GLY A 99 -82.40 -51.03 65.59
CA GLY A 99 -83.74 -50.57 65.94
C GLY A 99 -83.98 -50.39 67.44
N ASP A 100 -82.91 -50.44 68.25
CA ASP A 100 -82.95 -50.34 69.71
C ASP A 100 -82.44 -48.98 70.24
N GLY A 101 -82.00 -48.08 69.36
CA GLY A 101 -81.47 -46.76 69.69
C GLY A 101 -82.51 -45.65 69.85
N THR A 102 -82.18 -44.62 70.62
CA THR A 102 -83.00 -43.39 70.79
C THR A 102 -82.37 -42.14 70.19
N ASP A 103 -81.15 -42.24 69.66
CA ASP A 103 -80.43 -41.14 69.00
C ASP A 103 -81.10 -40.74 67.67
N ASP A 104 -81.07 -39.43 67.36
CA ASP A 104 -81.50 -38.93 66.05
C ASP A 104 -80.49 -39.36 64.98
N PRO A 105 -80.90 -40.15 63.97
CA PRO A 105 -79.98 -40.70 62.97
C PRO A 105 -79.29 -39.61 62.13
N ALA A 106 -79.94 -38.46 61.88
CA ALA A 106 -79.35 -37.38 61.11
C ALA A 106 -78.28 -36.62 61.92
N LEU A 107 -78.54 -36.40 63.20
CA LEU A 107 -77.59 -35.75 64.10
C LEU A 107 -76.35 -36.64 64.32
N LEU A 108 -76.56 -37.93 64.60
CA LEU A 108 -75.48 -38.89 64.81
C LEU A 108 -74.61 -39.05 63.55
N ALA A 109 -75.23 -39.07 62.37
CA ALA A 109 -74.50 -39.07 61.10
C ALA A 109 -73.65 -37.80 60.95
N ALA A 110 -74.22 -36.61 61.22
CA ALA A 110 -73.51 -35.34 61.11
C ALA A 110 -72.32 -35.23 62.08
N GLU A 111 -72.49 -35.63 63.35
CA GLU A 111 -71.40 -35.60 64.34
C GLU A 111 -70.26 -36.57 63.99
N THR A 112 -70.61 -37.78 63.54
CA THR A 112 -69.61 -38.78 63.12
C THR A 112 -68.86 -38.30 61.89
N GLN A 113 -69.58 -37.68 60.95
CA GLN A 113 -69.00 -37.13 59.75
C GLN A 113 -68.07 -35.92 60.01
N ASP A 114 -68.39 -35.08 61.01
CA ASP A 114 -67.51 -34.02 61.49
C ASP A 114 -66.23 -34.56 62.17
N ALA A 115 -66.35 -35.61 62.99
CA ALA A 115 -65.19 -36.27 63.60
C ALA A 115 -64.23 -36.84 62.55
N LEU A 116 -64.76 -37.53 61.53
CA LEU A 116 -63.98 -38.05 60.40
C LEU A 116 -63.32 -36.92 59.59
N THR A 117 -64.01 -35.78 59.42
CA THR A 117 -63.45 -34.60 58.74
C THR A 117 -62.27 -34.01 59.52
N ARG A 118 -62.36 -33.97 60.85
CA ARG A 118 -61.26 -33.52 61.72
C ARG A 118 -60.06 -34.46 61.68
N LEU A 119 -60.26 -35.77 61.61
CA LEU A 119 -59.18 -36.75 61.44
C LEU A 119 -58.47 -36.59 60.09
N ARG A 120 -59.22 -36.33 59.02
CA ARG A 120 -58.67 -36.03 57.70
C ARG A 120 -57.81 -34.77 57.70
N ALA A 121 -58.26 -33.70 58.35
CA ALA A 121 -57.46 -32.48 58.48
C ALA A 121 -56.13 -32.76 59.21
N ARG A 122 -56.17 -33.52 60.32
CA ARG A 122 -54.97 -33.93 61.06
C ARG A 122 -54.02 -34.79 60.23
N LEU A 123 -54.54 -35.67 59.37
CA LEU A 123 -53.72 -36.48 58.46
C LEU A 123 -52.95 -35.60 57.45
N LEU A 124 -53.59 -34.57 56.90
CA LEU A 124 -52.94 -33.64 55.97
C LEU A 124 -51.87 -32.79 56.66
N ASP A 125 -52.12 -32.37 57.90
CA ASP A 125 -51.14 -31.63 58.70
C ASP A 125 -49.95 -32.51 59.10
N ASP A 126 -50.20 -33.76 59.54
CA ASP A 126 -49.14 -34.73 59.92
C ASP A 126 -48.21 -35.06 58.75
N THR A 127 -48.76 -35.13 57.53
CA THR A 127 -47.99 -35.47 56.33
C THR A 127 -47.35 -34.27 55.64
N GLY A 128 -47.66 -33.04 56.07
CA GLY A 128 -47.17 -31.80 55.46
C GLY A 128 -47.91 -31.34 54.20
N LEU A 129 -48.96 -32.06 53.78
CA LEU A 129 -49.76 -31.69 52.60
C LEU A 129 -50.55 -30.39 52.80
N GLY A 130 -50.97 -30.07 54.03
CA GLY A 130 -51.63 -28.80 54.35
C GLY A 130 -50.75 -27.59 54.06
N ASP A 131 -49.46 -27.70 54.38
CA ASP A 131 -48.45 -26.66 54.10
C ASP A 131 -48.19 -26.55 52.60
N ASP A 132 -48.08 -27.67 51.88
CA ASP A 132 -47.88 -27.69 50.43
C ASP A 132 -49.01 -26.96 49.66
N ILE A 133 -50.27 -27.15 50.07
CA ILE A 133 -51.44 -26.46 49.48
C ILE A 133 -51.37 -24.95 49.75
N THR A 134 -50.95 -24.56 50.96
CA THR A 134 -50.84 -23.15 51.35
C THR A 134 -49.70 -22.46 50.61
N GLU A 135 -48.54 -23.11 50.51
CA GLU A 135 -47.37 -22.61 49.78
C GLU A 135 -47.69 -22.41 48.30
N HIS A 136 -48.34 -23.37 47.65
CA HIS A 136 -48.75 -23.27 46.25
C HIS A 136 -49.53 -21.98 45.96
N GLY A 137 -50.46 -21.59 46.83
CA GLY A 137 -51.26 -20.36 46.69
C GLY A 137 -50.46 -19.06 46.79
N SER A 138 -49.21 -19.11 47.27
CA SER A 138 -48.30 -17.96 47.37
C SER A 138 -47.39 -17.78 46.16
N LEU A 139 -47.33 -18.76 45.25
CA LEU A 139 -46.46 -18.73 44.08
C LEU A 139 -47.15 -18.06 42.88
N ASP A 140 -46.37 -17.34 42.06
CA ASP A 140 -46.85 -16.77 40.80
C ASP A 140 -46.57 -17.75 39.64
N PRO A 141 -47.61 -18.34 39.00
CA PRO A 141 -47.45 -19.27 37.90
C PRO A 141 -46.67 -18.69 36.71
N ALA A 142 -46.69 -17.36 36.53
CA ALA A 142 -46.03 -16.70 35.40
C ALA A 142 -44.50 -16.76 35.45
N LEU A 143 -43.90 -17.23 36.55
CA LEU A 143 -42.45 -17.32 36.74
C LEU A 143 -41.84 -18.66 36.33
N TYR A 144 -42.67 -19.66 36.01
CA TYR A 144 -42.25 -21.03 35.73
C TYR A 144 -42.58 -21.42 34.29
N THR A 145 -41.97 -22.49 33.80
CA THR A 145 -42.35 -23.04 32.48
C THR A 145 -43.71 -23.73 32.58
N PRO A 146 -44.56 -23.69 31.54
CA PRO A 146 -45.87 -24.35 31.57
C PRO A 146 -45.78 -25.81 32.01
N ASP A 147 -44.88 -26.58 31.41
CA ASP A 147 -44.73 -28.02 31.72
C ASP A 147 -44.35 -28.31 33.18
N THR A 148 -43.53 -27.45 33.81
CA THR A 148 -43.10 -27.68 35.20
C THR A 148 -44.13 -27.18 36.20
N TRP A 149 -44.81 -26.07 35.88
CA TRP A 149 -45.91 -25.55 36.68
C TRP A 149 -47.11 -26.50 36.66
N ASP A 150 -47.57 -26.92 35.48
CA ASP A 150 -48.75 -27.78 35.33
C ASP A 150 -48.59 -29.10 36.07
N ALA A 151 -47.38 -29.67 36.07
CA ALA A 151 -47.08 -30.90 36.83
C ALA A 151 -47.15 -30.70 38.34
N TYR A 152 -46.72 -29.53 38.85
CA TYR A 152 -46.77 -29.17 40.27
C TYR A 152 -48.20 -28.81 40.70
N ASP A 153 -48.90 -27.98 39.94
CA ASP A 153 -50.30 -27.58 40.15
C ASP A 153 -51.21 -28.82 40.18
N THR A 154 -51.02 -29.77 39.25
CA THR A 154 -51.76 -31.05 39.25
C THR A 154 -51.51 -31.85 40.54
N ALA A 155 -50.26 -31.95 41.00
CA ALA A 155 -49.94 -32.71 42.21
C ALA A 155 -50.50 -32.05 43.49
N VAL A 156 -50.54 -30.72 43.54
CA VAL A 156 -51.17 -29.98 44.65
C VAL A 156 -52.70 -30.07 44.56
N ALA A 157 -53.28 -30.07 43.36
CA ALA A 157 -54.70 -30.32 43.15
C ALA A 157 -55.12 -31.73 43.61
N ASP A 158 -54.28 -32.76 43.36
CA ASP A 158 -54.47 -34.11 43.91
C ASP A 158 -54.53 -34.08 45.46
N ALA A 159 -53.68 -33.28 46.10
CA ALA A 159 -53.66 -33.12 47.57
C ALA A 159 -54.89 -32.38 48.09
N ALA A 160 -55.34 -31.33 47.38
CA ALA A 160 -56.57 -30.62 47.69
C ALA A 160 -57.80 -31.54 47.53
N ALA A 161 -57.82 -32.42 46.53
CA ALA A 161 -58.89 -33.39 46.34
C ALA A 161 -58.96 -34.42 47.48
N MET A 162 -57.83 -34.80 48.09
CA MET A 162 -57.80 -35.64 49.30
C MET A 162 -58.46 -34.97 50.50
N ARG A 163 -58.41 -33.64 50.60
CA ARG A 163 -59.13 -32.87 51.63
C ARG A 163 -60.64 -32.92 51.42
N ASP A 164 -61.07 -32.76 50.18
CA ASP A 164 -62.47 -32.47 49.85
C ASP A 164 -63.30 -33.75 49.54
N THR A 165 -62.66 -34.89 49.24
CA THR A 165 -63.36 -36.14 48.85
C THR A 165 -63.48 -37.13 50.01
N TYR A 166 -64.63 -37.82 50.14
CA TYR A 166 -64.87 -38.91 51.13
C TYR A 166 -64.05 -40.20 50.90
N ALA A 167 -63.03 -40.17 50.04
CA ALA A 167 -62.25 -41.35 49.73
C ALA A 167 -61.41 -41.80 50.94
N ARG A 168 -61.29 -43.13 51.10
CA ARG A 168 -60.47 -43.81 52.10
C ARG A 168 -58.98 -43.68 51.75
N THR A 169 -58.39 -42.52 52.02
CA THR A 169 -56.98 -42.19 51.69
C THR A 169 -56.01 -42.56 52.80
N THR A 170 -55.11 -43.50 52.55
CA THR A 170 -54.14 -43.97 53.54
C THR A 170 -53.02 -42.94 53.81
N ARG A 171 -52.38 -43.03 54.98
CA ARG A 171 -51.20 -42.22 55.33
C ARG A 171 -50.04 -42.39 54.35
N ASN A 172 -49.86 -43.60 53.82
CA ASN A 172 -48.81 -43.88 52.84
C ASN A 172 -49.06 -43.15 51.51
N GLU A 173 -50.31 -43.08 51.04
CA GLU A 173 -50.68 -42.32 49.85
C GLU A 173 -50.45 -40.83 50.04
N ALA A 174 -50.86 -40.27 51.18
CA ALA A 174 -50.60 -38.88 51.53
C ALA A 174 -49.09 -38.56 51.63
N THR A 175 -48.31 -39.44 52.26
CA THR A 175 -46.84 -39.29 52.36
C THR A 175 -46.16 -39.38 50.99
N THR A 176 -46.62 -40.27 50.12
CA THR A 176 -46.10 -40.42 48.75
C THR A 176 -46.39 -39.18 47.92
N LEU A 177 -47.58 -38.60 48.08
CA LEU A 177 -47.95 -37.36 47.40
C LEU A 177 -47.11 -36.17 47.89
N HIS A 178 -46.90 -36.04 49.21
CA HIS A 178 -46.02 -35.02 49.78
C HIS A 178 -44.59 -35.12 49.21
N ALA A 179 -44.03 -36.34 49.15
CA ALA A 179 -42.71 -36.56 48.56
C ALA A 179 -42.66 -36.18 47.06
N ARG A 180 -43.72 -36.47 46.30
CA ARG A 180 -43.86 -36.07 44.88
C ARG A 180 -43.91 -34.55 44.73
N ILE A 181 -44.71 -33.86 45.56
CA ILE A 181 -44.78 -32.39 45.58
C ILE A 181 -43.42 -31.79 45.92
N GLY A 182 -42.73 -32.32 46.94
CA GLY A 182 -41.37 -31.90 47.30
C GLY A 182 -40.35 -32.05 46.16
N ALA A 183 -40.41 -33.16 45.41
CA ALA A 183 -39.54 -33.38 44.25
C ALA A 183 -39.87 -32.42 43.08
N LEU A 184 -41.15 -32.14 42.83
CA LEU A 184 -41.59 -31.18 41.81
C LEU A 184 -41.22 -29.74 42.19
N ARG A 185 -41.33 -29.37 43.48
CA ARG A 185 -40.86 -28.09 44.01
C ARG A 185 -39.35 -27.91 43.78
N GLY A 186 -38.57 -28.96 44.00
CA GLY A 186 -37.14 -28.95 43.68
C GLY A 186 -36.86 -28.66 42.19
N LYS A 187 -37.71 -29.16 41.29
CA LYS A 187 -37.63 -28.86 39.85
C LYS A 187 -38.07 -27.42 39.52
N LEU A 188 -39.12 -26.90 40.17
CA LEU A 188 -39.55 -25.50 40.02
C LEU A 188 -38.42 -24.52 40.35
N ALA A 189 -37.67 -24.77 41.44
CA ALA A 189 -36.56 -23.91 41.86
C ALA A 189 -35.46 -23.81 40.78
N THR A 190 -35.23 -24.87 40.01
CA THR A 190 -34.27 -24.91 38.89
C THR A 190 -34.83 -24.42 37.56
N ALA A 191 -36.14 -24.23 37.44
CA ALA A 191 -36.84 -23.92 36.18
C ALA A 191 -37.06 -22.41 35.93
N ARG A 192 -36.55 -21.52 36.79
CA ARG A 192 -36.55 -20.08 36.54
C ARG A 192 -35.57 -19.77 35.40
N ALA A 193 -36.04 -19.82 34.17
CA ALA A 193 -35.23 -19.51 32.99
C ALA A 193 -35.34 -18.02 32.66
N TYR A 194 -34.46 -17.19 33.23
CA TYR A 194 -34.29 -15.83 32.71
C TYR A 194 -33.40 -15.86 31.47
N THR A 195 -33.74 -15.03 30.48
CA THR A 195 -32.85 -14.73 29.36
C THR A 195 -32.65 -13.23 29.25
N ALA A 196 -31.42 -12.79 28.99
CA ALA A 196 -31.08 -11.40 28.72
C ALA A 196 -30.82 -11.27 27.21
N ASP A 197 -31.65 -10.50 26.51
CA ASP A 197 -31.66 -10.38 25.04
C ASP A 197 -31.55 -11.74 24.30
N GLY A 198 -32.23 -12.76 24.86
CA GLY A 198 -32.27 -14.12 24.30
C GLY A 198 -31.14 -15.06 24.75
N ALA A 199 -30.13 -14.59 25.48
CA ALA A 199 -29.11 -15.45 26.08
C ALA A 199 -29.51 -15.90 27.48
N ALA A 200 -29.32 -17.19 27.80
CA ALA A 200 -29.64 -17.73 29.13
C ALA A 200 -28.84 -17.04 30.24
N MET A 201 -29.52 -16.64 31.31
CA MET A 201 -28.88 -16.11 32.51
C MET A 201 -28.45 -17.27 33.43
N THR A 202 -27.32 -17.09 34.12
CA THR A 202 -26.82 -18.02 35.14
C THR A 202 -27.20 -17.53 36.52
N ALA A 203 -27.72 -18.43 37.37
CA ALA A 203 -27.99 -18.14 38.77
C ALA A 203 -26.67 -18.05 39.56
N THR A 204 -26.59 -17.07 40.46
CA THR A 204 -25.47 -16.80 41.36
C THR A 204 -26.02 -16.57 42.78
N ASP A 205 -25.15 -16.59 43.78
CA ASP A 205 -25.54 -16.33 45.18
C ASP A 205 -26.20 -14.94 45.37
N ASP A 206 -25.90 -14.00 44.47
CA ASP A 206 -26.37 -12.60 44.51
C ASP A 206 -27.49 -12.30 43.50
N GLY A 207 -28.04 -13.30 42.80
CA GLY A 207 -29.07 -13.11 41.76
C GLY A 207 -28.71 -13.73 40.42
N TRP A 208 -29.10 -13.12 39.30
CA TRP A 208 -28.87 -13.66 37.96
C TRP A 208 -27.90 -12.79 37.14
N HIS A 209 -27.00 -13.44 36.39
CA HIS A 209 -26.02 -12.78 35.54
C HIS A 209 -26.04 -13.33 34.10
N ALA A 210 -25.75 -12.49 33.12
CA ALA A 210 -25.52 -12.90 31.73
C ALA A 210 -24.29 -12.20 31.14
N ASP A 211 -23.48 -12.96 30.41
CA ASP A 211 -22.42 -12.44 29.54
C ASP A 211 -22.90 -12.44 28.09
N LEU A 212 -22.92 -11.25 27.49
CA LEU A 212 -23.43 -11.00 26.14
C LEU A 212 -22.30 -10.49 25.25
N ARG A 213 -22.26 -10.96 23.99
CA ARG A 213 -21.41 -10.40 22.96
C ARG A 213 -22.28 -9.93 21.79
N VAL A 214 -22.10 -8.68 21.39
CA VAL A 214 -22.88 -8.07 20.30
C VAL A 214 -21.97 -7.67 19.14
N ASP A 215 -22.38 -8.04 17.94
CA ASP A 215 -21.69 -7.71 16.70
C ASP A 215 -22.09 -6.31 16.21
N GLY A 216 -21.13 -5.44 15.93
CA GLY A 216 -21.36 -4.21 15.14
C GLY A 216 -21.66 -2.91 15.89
N GLY A 217 -20.72 -2.39 16.68
CA GLY A 217 -20.74 -1.01 17.15
C GLY A 217 -21.32 -0.82 18.56
N ALA A 218 -21.77 0.40 18.88
CA ALA A 218 -21.96 0.91 20.26
C ALA A 218 -22.72 -0.03 21.21
N LEU A 219 -22.37 0.06 22.50
CA LEU A 219 -23.11 -0.63 23.57
C LEU A 219 -24.60 -0.22 23.54
N PRO A 220 -25.53 -1.18 23.73
CA PRO A 220 -26.94 -0.83 23.84
C PRO A 220 -27.21 0.02 25.09
N ASP A 221 -28.21 0.91 25.04
CA ASP A 221 -28.57 1.70 26.22
C ASP A 221 -29.21 0.85 27.32
N THR A 222 -29.84 -0.27 26.92
CA THR A 222 -30.54 -1.19 27.81
C THR A 222 -30.46 -2.64 27.33
N VAL A 223 -30.48 -3.59 28.28
CA VAL A 223 -30.63 -5.04 28.03
C VAL A 223 -32.02 -5.50 28.51
N THR A 224 -32.75 -6.24 27.68
CA THR A 224 -34.10 -6.74 28.03
C THR A 224 -34.00 -8.11 28.68
N VAL A 225 -34.61 -8.28 29.85
CA VAL A 225 -34.70 -9.59 30.51
C VAL A 225 -36.10 -10.15 30.36
N THR A 226 -36.20 -11.38 29.87
CA THR A 226 -37.44 -12.17 29.78
C THR A 226 -37.37 -13.40 30.67
N ASN A 227 -38.53 -13.92 31.07
CA ASN A 227 -38.66 -15.21 31.76
C ASN A 227 -38.89 -16.36 30.76
N GLY A 228 -39.10 -17.57 31.26
CA GLY A 228 -39.28 -18.79 30.46
C GLY A 228 -40.54 -18.82 29.57
N ASN A 229 -41.48 -17.88 29.76
CA ASN A 229 -42.64 -17.71 28.87
C ASN A 229 -42.47 -16.59 27.83
N GLY A 230 -41.29 -15.96 27.79
CA GLY A 230 -40.95 -14.90 26.86
C GLY A 230 -41.48 -13.51 27.23
N ALA A 231 -42.12 -13.34 28.39
CA ALA A 231 -42.56 -12.03 28.86
C ALA A 231 -41.38 -11.22 29.42
N THR A 232 -41.34 -9.92 29.11
CA THR A 232 -40.37 -9.00 29.68
C THR A 232 -40.62 -8.79 31.17
N VAL A 233 -39.62 -9.13 31.98
CA VAL A 233 -39.64 -8.99 33.44
C VAL A 233 -38.81 -7.82 33.95
N ALA A 234 -37.81 -7.37 33.19
CA ALA A 234 -37.01 -6.20 33.49
C ALA A 234 -36.34 -5.62 32.24
N THR A 235 -35.93 -4.35 32.34
CA THR A 235 -35.05 -3.68 31.37
C THR A 235 -33.88 -3.11 32.16
N LEU A 236 -32.68 -3.63 31.93
CA LEU A 236 -31.47 -3.26 32.67
C LEU A 236 -30.80 -2.07 31.97
N PRO A 237 -30.70 -0.89 32.59
CA PRO A 237 -29.97 0.23 32.01
C PRO A 237 -28.45 0.05 32.16
N LEU A 238 -27.69 0.61 31.21
CA LEU A 238 -26.24 0.72 31.30
C LEU A 238 -25.85 1.55 32.54
N LYS A 239 -25.01 1.01 33.40
CA LYS A 239 -24.52 1.69 34.62
C LYS A 239 -23.13 2.25 34.48
N SER A 240 -22.25 1.47 33.87
CA SER A 240 -20.87 1.86 33.63
C SER A 240 -20.37 1.19 32.38
N GLN A 241 -19.41 1.83 31.74
CA GLN A 241 -18.69 1.26 30.61
C GLN A 241 -17.20 1.44 30.80
N ARG A 242 -16.42 0.49 30.28
CA ARG A 242 -14.96 0.57 30.18
C ARG A 242 -14.49 0.05 28.83
N PHE A 243 -13.28 0.40 28.45
CA PHE A 243 -12.59 -0.13 27.29
C PHE A 243 -11.45 -1.02 27.76
N GLU A 244 -11.41 -2.25 27.28
CA GLU A 244 -10.31 -3.20 27.50
C GLU A 244 -9.52 -3.29 26.19
N SER A 245 -8.31 -2.73 26.17
CA SER A 245 -7.42 -2.72 25.00
C SER A 245 -6.99 -4.14 24.62
N GLY A 246 -7.03 -4.48 23.33
CA GLY A 246 -6.61 -5.77 22.79
C GLY A 246 -5.17 -5.78 22.27
N ASP A 247 -4.84 -6.75 21.42
CA ASP A 247 -3.48 -6.92 20.86
C ASP A 247 -3.09 -5.83 19.85
N LYS A 248 -4.06 -5.08 19.33
CA LYS A 248 -3.86 -3.98 18.38
C LYS A 248 -4.11 -2.66 19.10
N LEU A 249 -3.17 -1.72 19.06
CA LEU A 249 -3.34 -0.45 19.76
C LEU A 249 -4.57 0.29 19.22
N GLY A 250 -5.39 0.85 20.10
CA GLY A 250 -6.63 1.54 19.73
C GLY A 250 -7.80 0.61 19.39
N VAL A 251 -7.62 -0.72 19.38
CA VAL A 251 -8.67 -1.72 19.16
C VAL A 251 -8.82 -2.61 20.40
N GLY A 252 -10.05 -2.90 20.78
CA GLY A 252 -10.34 -3.70 21.96
C GLY A 252 -11.82 -3.96 22.13
N ASP A 253 -12.20 -4.40 23.33
CA ASP A 253 -13.60 -4.60 23.69
C ASP A 253 -14.09 -3.41 24.51
N ARG A 254 -15.22 -2.83 24.11
CA ARG A 254 -16.00 -1.95 24.98
C ARG A 254 -16.97 -2.82 25.78
N ILE A 255 -16.93 -2.66 27.09
CA ILE A 255 -17.65 -3.51 28.05
C ILE A 255 -18.62 -2.63 28.82
N GLY A 256 -19.90 -2.96 28.75
CA GLY A 256 -20.97 -2.32 29.50
C GLY A 256 -21.48 -3.21 30.62
N GLU A 257 -21.64 -2.64 31.80
CA GLU A 257 -22.22 -3.28 32.97
C GLU A 257 -23.66 -2.79 33.15
N TYR A 258 -24.61 -3.72 33.19
CA TYR A 258 -26.05 -3.45 33.29
C TYR A 258 -26.57 -4.07 34.57
N SER A 259 -27.43 -3.35 35.29
CA SER A 259 -28.07 -3.89 36.49
C SER A 259 -29.45 -3.31 36.75
N GLY A 260 -30.30 -4.14 37.36
CA GLY A 260 -31.67 -3.80 37.73
C GLY A 260 -32.28 -4.88 38.63
N THR A 261 -33.59 -4.78 38.81
CA THR A 261 -34.37 -5.69 39.66
C THR A 261 -35.53 -6.26 38.87
N GLY A 262 -35.74 -7.57 38.96
CA GLY A 262 -36.89 -8.28 38.39
C GLY A 262 -38.19 -7.98 39.14
N ARG A 263 -39.34 -8.35 38.54
CA ARG A 263 -40.66 -8.18 39.18
C ARG A 263 -40.81 -8.93 40.50
N ASP A 264 -40.06 -10.02 40.67
CA ASP A 264 -40.00 -10.86 41.85
C ASP A 264 -38.99 -10.36 42.90
N GLY A 265 -38.37 -9.19 42.68
CA GLY A 265 -37.33 -8.64 43.54
C GLY A 265 -35.93 -9.23 43.30
N ALA A 266 -35.75 -10.13 42.34
CA ALA A 266 -34.44 -10.71 42.02
C ALA A 266 -33.48 -9.65 41.49
N LYS A 267 -32.22 -9.68 41.91
CA LYS A 267 -31.16 -8.85 41.33
C LYS A 267 -30.74 -9.43 39.98
N LEU A 268 -30.76 -8.60 38.95
CA LEU A 268 -30.46 -8.97 37.57
C LEU A 268 -29.28 -8.14 37.07
N THR A 269 -28.28 -8.79 36.49
CA THR A 269 -27.08 -8.15 35.96
C THR A 269 -26.71 -8.71 34.60
N ALA A 270 -26.07 -7.90 33.76
CA ALA A 270 -25.51 -8.37 32.50
C ALA A 270 -24.23 -7.61 32.16
N THR A 271 -23.28 -8.31 31.54
CA THR A 271 -22.06 -7.76 30.96
C THR A 271 -22.18 -7.85 29.45
N VAL A 272 -22.18 -6.72 28.74
CA VAL A 272 -22.20 -6.70 27.26
C VAL A 272 -20.83 -6.30 26.74
N ARG A 273 -20.25 -7.12 25.86
CA ARG A 273 -18.98 -6.84 25.16
C ARG A 273 -19.23 -6.58 23.67
N THR A 274 -18.59 -5.55 23.14
CA THR A 274 -18.57 -5.27 21.70
C THR A 274 -17.19 -4.82 21.24
N ALA A 275 -16.78 -5.26 20.04
CA ALA A 275 -15.53 -4.83 19.44
C ALA A 275 -15.60 -3.33 19.10
N ALA A 276 -14.59 -2.56 19.52
CA ALA A 276 -14.57 -1.13 19.35
C ALA A 276 -13.16 -0.61 19.02
N GLY A 277 -13.13 0.56 18.38
CA GLY A 277 -11.90 1.31 18.11
C GLY A 277 -11.35 1.10 16.69
N ALA A 278 -10.34 1.90 16.37
CA ALA A 278 -9.61 1.84 15.10
C ALA A 278 -8.13 1.62 15.43
N GLN A 279 -7.45 0.82 14.61
CA GLN A 279 -6.06 0.50 14.89
C GLN A 279 -5.19 1.73 14.72
N THR A 280 -4.46 2.08 15.78
CA THR A 280 -3.48 3.16 15.75
C THR A 280 -2.27 2.72 14.92
N THR A 281 -1.84 3.60 14.02
CA THR A 281 -0.63 3.43 13.21
C THR A 281 0.41 4.46 13.59
N ALA A 282 1.68 4.17 13.29
CA ALA A 282 2.81 5.08 13.44
C ALA A 282 3.42 5.37 12.07
N ALA A 283 3.77 6.63 11.81
CA ALA A 283 4.51 7.04 10.62
C ALA A 283 5.69 7.92 11.04
N LEU A 284 6.84 7.75 10.39
CA LEU A 284 7.97 8.64 10.55
C LEU A 284 7.86 9.75 9.51
N ASP A 285 7.78 11.00 9.96
CA ASP A 285 7.48 12.16 9.11
C ASP A 285 6.24 11.89 8.21
N ASP A 286 6.34 12.08 6.89
CA ASP A 286 5.27 11.81 5.91
C ASP A 286 5.36 10.38 5.31
N GLY A 287 6.06 9.46 5.97
CA GLY A 287 6.28 8.08 5.52
C GLY A 287 5.03 7.19 5.58
N ALA A 288 5.16 5.97 5.04
CA ALA A 288 4.08 4.98 5.08
C ALA A 288 3.75 4.60 6.55
N PRO A 289 2.47 4.62 6.95
CA PRO A 289 2.09 4.26 8.31
C PRO A 289 2.15 2.75 8.53
N ALA A 290 2.67 2.33 9.68
CA ALA A 290 2.68 0.93 10.12
C ALA A 290 1.81 0.71 11.36
N PRO A 291 1.05 -0.41 11.43
CA PRO A 291 0.20 -0.71 12.57
C PRO A 291 1.01 -1.04 13.83
N LEU A 292 0.52 -0.59 15.00
CA LEU A 292 1.07 -0.95 16.31
C LEU A 292 0.39 -2.20 16.87
N THR A 293 1.21 -3.15 17.33
CA THR A 293 0.77 -4.43 17.92
C THR A 293 1.47 -4.70 19.23
N ARG A 294 0.77 -5.29 20.19
CA ARG A 294 1.31 -5.64 21.50
C ARG A 294 2.31 -6.79 21.36
N ASP A 295 3.50 -6.63 21.92
CA ASP A 295 4.51 -7.67 22.00
C ASP A 295 4.39 -8.51 23.28
N ASP A 296 5.25 -9.52 23.43
CA ASP A 296 5.26 -10.43 24.57
C ASP A 296 5.59 -9.73 25.92
N THR A 297 6.15 -8.52 25.88
CA THR A 297 6.43 -7.71 27.07
C THR A 297 5.22 -6.85 27.48
N GLY A 298 4.17 -6.84 26.67
CA GLY A 298 2.97 -6.05 26.86
C GLY A 298 3.07 -4.61 26.33
N GLU A 299 4.15 -4.27 25.63
CA GLU A 299 4.35 -2.97 24.98
C GLU A 299 3.81 -2.99 23.54
N TYR A 300 3.22 -1.89 23.06
CA TYR A 300 2.81 -1.80 21.66
C TYR A 300 3.99 -1.39 20.79
N THR A 301 4.35 -2.25 19.85
CA THR A 301 5.52 -2.06 18.99
C THR A 301 5.19 -2.08 17.51
N THR A 302 6.04 -1.41 16.72
CA THR A 302 6.04 -1.52 15.26
C THR A 302 7.43 -1.20 14.71
N THR A 303 7.65 -1.50 13.44
CA THR A 303 8.91 -1.24 12.75
C THR A 303 8.68 -0.42 11.49
N LEU A 304 9.47 0.64 11.34
CA LEU A 304 9.50 1.50 10.16
C LEU A 304 10.87 1.40 9.48
N THR A 305 10.97 1.90 8.26
CA THR A 305 12.23 2.02 7.52
C THR A 305 12.49 3.47 7.16
N ALA A 306 13.77 3.85 7.10
CA ALA A 306 14.18 5.20 6.74
C ALA A 306 15.59 5.24 6.17
N PRO A 307 15.95 6.26 5.38
CA PRO A 307 17.35 6.51 5.06
C PRO A 307 18.12 6.89 6.34
N LEU A 308 19.32 6.35 6.48
CA LEU A 308 20.31 6.69 7.50
C LEU A 308 21.30 7.72 6.94
N GLY A 309 21.96 8.46 7.82
CA GLY A 309 23.05 9.36 7.50
C GLY A 309 22.61 10.79 7.23
N THR A 310 23.56 11.69 7.41
CA THR A 310 23.44 13.11 7.03
C THR A 310 24.51 13.44 5.99
N GLY A 311 24.49 14.66 5.45
CA GLY A 311 25.50 15.10 4.47
C GLY A 311 26.95 15.01 4.97
N SER A 312 27.18 15.01 6.29
CA SER A 312 28.52 14.99 6.90
C SER A 312 28.83 13.77 7.77
N ASP A 313 27.81 12.99 8.16
CA ASP A 313 27.96 11.83 9.03
C ASP A 313 27.27 10.60 8.42
N TYR A 314 28.05 9.55 8.20
CA TYR A 314 27.57 8.32 7.58
C TYR A 314 26.58 7.54 8.46
N PHE A 315 26.77 7.57 9.79
CA PHE A 315 25.91 6.91 10.76
C PHE A 315 24.96 7.88 11.47
N GLY A 316 25.01 9.16 11.10
CA GLY A 316 24.22 10.20 11.72
C GLY A 316 22.73 9.96 11.56
N TRP A 317 21.99 10.15 12.65
CA TRP A 317 20.53 10.21 12.63
C TRP A 317 20.09 11.63 12.98
N ASP A 318 19.16 12.18 12.19
CA ASP A 318 18.54 13.45 12.54
C ASP A 318 17.55 13.27 13.69
N THR A 319 17.99 13.63 14.90
CA THR A 319 17.18 13.53 16.13
C THR A 319 15.97 14.47 16.17
N ALA A 320 15.86 15.42 15.23
CA ALA A 320 14.68 16.28 15.08
C ALA A 320 13.51 15.58 14.39
N ARG A 321 13.76 14.47 13.69
CA ARG A 321 12.71 13.63 13.10
C ARG A 321 11.79 13.08 14.18
N ALA A 322 10.52 12.93 13.85
CA ALA A 322 9.50 12.53 14.81
C ALA A 322 8.59 11.45 14.23
N VAL A 323 8.14 10.55 15.09
CA VAL A 323 7.12 9.56 14.75
C VAL A 323 5.76 10.10 15.16
N THR A 324 4.84 10.22 14.21
CA THR A 324 3.46 10.63 14.46
C THR A 324 2.56 9.42 14.48
N LEU A 325 1.72 9.33 15.50
CA LEU A 325 0.69 8.32 15.63
C LEU A 325 -0.63 8.84 15.04
N SER A 326 -1.45 7.93 14.49
CA SER A 326 -2.74 8.30 13.92
C SER A 326 -3.76 8.82 14.94
N ASP A 327 -3.48 8.69 16.24
CA ASP A 327 -4.27 9.28 17.33
C ASP A 327 -3.90 10.75 17.63
N GLY A 328 -2.93 11.31 16.88
CA GLY A 328 -2.45 12.69 17.01
C GLY A 328 -1.24 12.85 17.93
N THR A 329 -0.75 11.76 18.55
CA THR A 329 0.42 11.82 19.43
C THR A 329 1.71 11.85 18.61
N THR A 330 2.73 12.56 19.11
CA THR A 330 4.06 12.61 18.47
C THR A 330 5.13 12.11 19.42
N LEU A 331 5.95 11.17 18.96
CA LEU A 331 7.11 10.64 19.67
C LEU A 331 8.37 11.36 19.19
N THR A 332 9.10 11.95 20.14
CA THR A 332 10.33 12.72 19.92
C THR A 332 11.46 12.18 20.79
N ASN A 333 12.69 12.66 20.60
CA ASN A 333 13.89 12.22 21.34
C ASN A 333 14.24 10.74 21.10
N PRO A 334 14.53 10.35 19.86
CA PRO A 334 14.92 8.99 19.56
C PRO A 334 16.19 8.57 20.30
N THR A 335 16.28 7.28 20.63
CA THR A 335 17.52 6.64 21.04
C THR A 335 18.11 5.92 19.84
N VAL A 336 19.32 6.31 19.43
CA VAL A 336 20.05 5.65 18.36
C VAL A 336 20.79 4.45 18.95
N GLY A 337 20.42 3.24 18.53
CA GLY A 337 21.09 1.99 18.92
C GLY A 337 22.44 1.80 18.23
N GLU A 338 23.07 0.65 18.47
CA GLU A 338 24.35 0.33 17.84
C GLU A 338 24.20 0.23 16.32
N CYS A 339 25.03 0.98 15.61
CA CYS A 339 25.09 0.94 14.16
C CYS A 339 26.04 -0.17 13.71
N THR A 340 25.55 -1.05 12.85
CA THR A 340 26.35 -2.09 12.23
C THR A 340 26.68 -1.70 10.80
N ALA A 341 27.90 -1.99 10.36
CA ALA A 341 28.29 -1.85 8.97
C ALA A 341 28.91 -3.15 8.45
N ARG A 342 28.53 -3.54 7.24
CA ARG A 342 29.11 -4.68 6.52
C ARG A 342 29.74 -4.22 5.23
N ASN A 343 30.91 -4.78 4.93
CA ASN A 343 31.49 -4.69 3.60
C ASN A 343 30.74 -5.69 2.71
N GLU A 344 29.97 -5.21 1.75
CA GLU A 344 29.28 -6.08 0.78
C GLU A 344 29.91 -5.95 -0.61
N PRO A 345 30.11 -7.06 -1.35
CA PRO A 345 30.47 -7.00 -2.76
C PRO A 345 29.28 -6.55 -3.60
N LEU A 346 29.53 -5.78 -4.67
CA LEU A 346 28.53 -5.33 -5.64
C LEU A 346 27.77 -6.46 -6.35
N MET A 347 28.29 -7.69 -6.36
CA MET A 347 27.72 -8.86 -7.03
C MET A 347 28.07 -10.17 -6.31
N GLU A 348 27.14 -11.13 -6.29
CA GLU A 348 27.37 -12.48 -5.76
C GLU A 348 28.49 -13.19 -6.54
N GLY A 349 29.49 -13.72 -5.82
CA GLY A 349 30.65 -14.40 -6.41
C GLY A 349 31.87 -13.52 -6.71
N GLN A 350 31.83 -12.21 -6.45
CA GLN A 350 33.02 -11.35 -6.51
C GLN A 350 33.68 -11.18 -5.14
N THR A 351 35.01 -11.11 -5.11
CA THR A 351 35.78 -10.70 -3.93
C THR A 351 35.33 -9.30 -3.51
N ALA A 352 35.04 -9.10 -2.22
CA ALA A 352 34.69 -7.79 -1.65
C ALA A 352 35.65 -6.71 -2.17
N LEU A 353 35.14 -5.81 -3.01
CA LEU A 353 35.88 -4.65 -3.45
C LEU A 353 36.11 -3.76 -2.21
N THR A 354 37.36 -3.38 -1.98
CA THR A 354 37.72 -2.47 -0.89
C THR A 354 37.06 -1.11 -1.12
N GLY A 355 36.01 -0.79 -0.37
CA GLY A 355 35.38 0.54 -0.37
C GLY A 355 33.86 0.60 -0.38
N TYR A 356 33.13 -0.53 -0.45
CA TYR A 356 31.66 -0.56 -0.35
C TYR A 356 31.22 -0.92 1.05
N MET A 357 30.27 -0.18 1.60
CA MET A 357 29.74 -0.43 2.93
C MET A 357 28.22 -0.28 2.93
N SER A 358 27.51 -1.18 3.59
CA SER A 358 26.11 -0.98 3.96
C SER A 358 26.04 -0.80 5.46
N ALA A 359 25.41 0.28 5.91
CA ALA A 359 25.17 0.60 7.30
C ALA A 359 23.71 0.43 7.65
N LYS A 360 23.47 -0.12 8.85
CA LYS A 360 22.16 -0.22 9.46
C LYS A 360 22.24 0.20 10.92
N CYS A 361 21.35 1.10 11.32
CA CYS A 361 21.12 1.46 12.72
C CYS A 361 19.65 1.19 13.06
N THR A 362 19.39 0.77 14.29
CA THR A 362 18.02 0.75 14.84
C THR A 362 17.84 2.00 15.68
N VAL A 363 16.86 2.82 15.31
CA VAL A 363 16.53 4.05 16.03
C VAL A 363 15.19 3.88 16.71
N THR A 364 15.18 3.91 18.03
CA THR A 364 13.99 3.59 18.83
C THR A 364 13.35 4.87 19.36
N TYR A 365 12.06 5.03 19.08
CA TYR A 365 11.21 6.05 19.69
C TYR A 365 10.33 5.38 20.74
N THR A 366 10.38 5.88 21.98
CA THR A 366 9.50 5.41 23.05
C THR A 366 8.60 6.53 23.54
N GLY A 367 7.40 6.19 24.00
CA GLY A 367 6.51 7.16 24.61
C GLY A 367 5.18 6.54 25.01
N ARG A 368 4.14 7.37 25.06
CA ARG A 368 2.77 6.93 25.36
C ARG A 368 1.82 7.42 24.30
N ALA A 369 0.87 6.58 23.90
CA ALA A 369 -0.25 6.95 23.05
C ALA A 369 -1.23 7.87 23.80
N ALA A 370 -2.21 8.45 23.11
CA ALA A 370 -3.21 9.34 23.71
C ALA A 370 -4.02 8.65 24.83
N GLY A 371 -4.21 7.32 24.73
CA GLY A 371 -4.87 6.49 25.75
C GLY A 371 -4.00 6.15 26.97
N GLY A 372 -2.72 6.53 26.97
CA GLY A 372 -1.77 6.30 28.04
C GLY A 372 -0.96 5.01 27.92
N GLU A 373 -1.24 4.14 26.96
CA GLU A 373 -0.47 2.91 26.70
C GLU A 373 0.96 3.22 26.26
N THR A 374 1.93 2.42 26.73
CA THR A 374 3.33 2.55 26.32
C THR A 374 3.52 2.06 24.89
N VAL A 375 4.28 2.82 24.10
CA VAL A 375 4.58 2.52 22.70
C VAL A 375 6.09 2.57 22.44
N ARG A 376 6.56 1.68 21.56
CA ARG A 376 7.94 1.63 21.06
C ARG A 376 7.96 1.44 19.54
N VAL A 377 8.53 2.40 18.83
CA VAL A 377 8.67 2.35 17.37
C VAL A 377 10.13 2.22 17.02
N ASP A 378 10.51 1.12 16.39
CA ASP A 378 11.85 0.92 15.87
C ASP A 378 11.93 1.36 14.42
N VAL A 379 12.83 2.28 14.11
CA VAL A 379 13.15 2.65 12.75
C VAL A 379 14.42 1.93 12.33
N ASN A 380 14.31 1.05 11.35
CA ASN A 380 15.45 0.45 10.66
C ASN A 380 15.99 1.44 9.65
N ALA A 381 17.00 2.20 10.07
CA ALA A 381 17.65 3.21 9.25
C ALA A 381 18.81 2.57 8.47
N THR A 382 18.83 2.72 7.13
CA THR A 382 19.87 2.13 6.27
C THR A 382 20.54 3.16 5.36
N ARG A 383 21.85 2.98 5.11
CA ARG A 383 22.61 3.77 4.14
C ARG A 383 23.63 2.88 3.44
N THR A 384 23.81 3.09 2.14
CA THR A 384 24.86 2.45 1.35
C THR A 384 25.91 3.50 1.00
N TYR A 385 27.18 3.16 1.21
CA TYR A 385 28.33 3.89 0.72
C TYR A 385 28.91 3.17 -0.50
N ALA A 386 28.76 3.79 -1.67
CA ALA A 386 29.21 3.29 -2.96
C ALA A 386 29.90 4.43 -3.74
N PRO A 387 31.17 4.74 -3.45
CA PRO A 387 31.92 5.83 -4.09
C PRO A 387 32.42 5.42 -5.48
N ALA A 388 31.57 4.80 -6.30
CA ALA A 388 31.96 4.07 -7.49
C ALA A 388 31.63 4.81 -8.78
N LEU A 389 32.59 4.80 -9.69
CA LEU A 389 32.55 5.45 -10.98
C LEU A 389 33.04 4.48 -12.06
N ARG A 390 32.43 4.56 -13.23
CA ARG A 390 32.92 3.93 -14.45
C ARG A 390 33.01 4.96 -15.55
N LEU A 391 34.09 4.94 -16.32
CA LEU A 391 34.26 5.78 -17.49
C LEU A 391 34.15 4.96 -18.77
N THR A 392 33.46 5.50 -19.77
CA THR A 392 33.28 4.87 -21.08
C THR A 392 33.70 5.85 -22.17
N LEU A 393 34.64 5.45 -23.03
CA LEU A 393 35.06 6.21 -24.20
C LEU A 393 34.40 5.61 -25.45
N THR A 394 33.68 6.44 -26.18
CA THR A 394 33.00 6.09 -27.43
C THR A 394 33.54 6.94 -28.58
N ALA A 395 33.66 6.34 -29.76
CA ALA A 395 33.99 7.02 -31.00
C ALA A 395 32.81 6.99 -31.98
N THR A 396 32.52 8.12 -32.61
CA THR A 396 31.52 8.24 -33.68
C THR A 396 32.24 8.33 -35.03
N GLY A 397 31.96 7.36 -35.91
CA GLY A 397 32.45 7.25 -37.29
C GLY A 397 31.72 8.15 -38.28
N ALA A 398 32.19 8.19 -39.53
CA ALA A 398 31.72 9.10 -40.58
C ALA A 398 30.31 8.79 -41.07
N ASP A 399 29.93 7.54 -40.92
CA ASP A 399 28.60 7.00 -41.11
C ASP A 399 27.63 7.40 -39.99
N GLY A 400 28.10 8.11 -38.96
CA GLY A 400 27.35 8.42 -37.76
C GLY A 400 27.27 7.24 -36.79
N LYS A 401 27.97 6.13 -37.07
CA LYS A 401 27.95 4.94 -36.21
C LYS A 401 28.88 5.13 -35.03
N GLU A 402 28.37 4.86 -33.84
CA GLU A 402 29.14 4.90 -32.61
C GLU A 402 29.74 3.53 -32.26
N THR A 403 30.90 3.54 -31.60
CA THR A 403 31.61 2.35 -31.15
C THR A 403 32.31 2.62 -29.84
N THR A 404 32.04 1.81 -28.81
CA THR A 404 32.78 1.85 -27.55
C THR A 404 34.22 1.39 -27.78
N ILE A 405 35.17 2.30 -27.52
CA ILE A 405 36.61 2.05 -27.68
C ILE A 405 37.21 1.52 -26.39
N TRP A 406 36.74 2.01 -25.26
CA TRP A 406 37.23 1.63 -23.95
C TRP A 406 36.18 1.82 -22.87
N GLN A 407 36.23 0.97 -21.85
CA GLN A 407 35.40 1.09 -20.67
C GLN A 407 36.24 0.68 -19.45
N SER A 408 36.24 1.50 -18.40
CA SER A 408 36.85 1.13 -17.13
C SER A 408 36.01 0.05 -16.41
N PRO A 409 36.59 -0.71 -15.47
CA PRO A 409 35.78 -1.39 -14.47
C PRO A 409 34.98 -0.38 -13.65
N MET A 410 33.92 -0.86 -12.96
CA MET A 410 33.30 -0.07 -11.90
C MET A 410 34.23 -0.10 -10.69
N GLU A 411 34.81 1.06 -10.34
CA GLU A 411 35.79 1.15 -9.27
C GLU A 411 35.59 2.42 -8.44
N SER A 412 36.24 2.50 -7.28
CA SER A 412 36.11 3.69 -6.44
C SER A 412 36.71 4.92 -7.13
N GLY A 413 35.95 6.01 -7.21
CA GLY A 413 36.43 7.30 -7.72
C GLY A 413 37.61 7.86 -6.93
N LEU A 414 37.78 7.47 -5.66
CA LEU A 414 38.95 7.81 -4.85
C LEU A 414 40.24 7.16 -5.38
N ARG A 415 40.13 6.04 -6.09
CA ARG A 415 41.25 5.22 -6.57
C ARG A 415 41.44 5.26 -8.08
N MET A 416 40.52 5.90 -8.80
CA MET A 416 40.62 6.04 -10.24
C MET A 416 41.84 6.89 -10.60
N ASN A 417 42.65 6.40 -11.54
CA ASN A 417 43.90 7.02 -11.96
C ASN A 417 43.85 7.42 -13.43
N ASP A 418 44.77 8.28 -13.83
CA ASP A 418 44.98 8.62 -15.24
C ASP A 418 45.24 7.35 -16.07
N VAL A 419 44.66 7.30 -17.27
CA VAL A 419 44.77 6.16 -18.18
C VAL A 419 45.25 6.64 -19.54
N THR A 420 46.27 5.98 -20.08
CA THR A 420 46.63 6.08 -21.51
C THR A 420 46.24 4.78 -22.21
N LEU A 421 45.36 4.91 -23.20
CA LEU A 421 44.83 3.79 -23.96
C LEU A 421 45.80 3.34 -25.07
N PRO A 422 45.64 2.13 -25.62
CA PRO A 422 46.36 1.73 -26.83
C PRO A 422 46.09 2.70 -27.99
N SER A 423 47.10 2.94 -28.82
CA SER A 423 46.94 3.76 -30.03
C SER A 423 45.91 3.15 -30.99
N LEU A 424 45.05 4.00 -31.52
CA LEU A 424 44.22 3.67 -32.67
C LEU A 424 44.95 4.03 -33.97
N GLY A 425 44.56 3.36 -35.06
CA GLY A 425 45.07 3.68 -36.39
C GLY A 425 44.84 5.14 -36.76
N TYR A 426 45.75 5.70 -37.58
CA TYR A 426 45.72 7.10 -37.98
C TYR A 426 44.41 7.50 -38.71
N ASP A 427 43.76 6.55 -39.41
CA ASP A 427 42.48 6.75 -40.08
C ASP A 427 41.34 7.14 -39.12
N LYS A 428 41.49 6.88 -37.82
CA LYS A 428 40.51 7.19 -36.77
C LYS A 428 40.65 8.60 -36.19
N VAL A 429 41.72 9.33 -36.49
CA VAL A 429 41.94 10.70 -35.95
C VAL A 429 40.78 11.65 -36.29
N GLY A 430 40.09 11.40 -37.41
CA GLY A 430 38.94 12.17 -37.88
C GLY A 430 37.60 11.88 -37.19
N ASP A 431 37.55 10.86 -36.33
CA ASP A 431 36.33 10.50 -35.60
C ASP A 431 36.03 11.51 -34.48
N ARG A 432 34.76 11.57 -34.07
CA ARG A 432 34.35 12.27 -32.85
C ARG A 432 34.55 11.32 -31.69
N TYR A 433 35.01 11.83 -30.55
CA TYR A 433 35.22 11.03 -29.35
C TYR A 433 34.53 11.69 -28.17
N GLN A 434 33.93 10.86 -27.33
CA GLN A 434 33.23 11.31 -26.13
C GLN A 434 33.52 10.36 -24.99
N ILE A 435 33.77 10.90 -23.80
CA ILE A 435 33.81 10.14 -22.58
C ILE A 435 32.55 10.40 -21.75
N THR A 436 31.97 9.33 -21.20
CA THR A 436 30.84 9.40 -20.28
C THR A 436 31.22 8.75 -18.95
N ALA A 437 30.48 9.11 -17.91
CA ALA A 437 30.67 8.61 -16.58
C ALA A 437 29.38 7.98 -16.06
N ALA A 438 29.48 6.79 -15.48
CA ALA A 438 28.40 6.07 -14.82
C ALA A 438 28.69 5.95 -13.33
N ILE A 439 27.72 6.33 -12.51
CA ILE A 439 27.79 6.27 -11.04
C ILE A 439 26.94 5.10 -10.53
N ALA A 440 27.39 4.41 -9.49
CA ALA A 440 26.70 3.21 -9.00
C ALA A 440 25.38 3.50 -8.29
N GLU A 441 25.30 4.59 -7.54
CA GLU A 441 24.12 5.00 -6.77
C GLU A 441 23.66 6.38 -7.24
N ALA A 442 22.42 6.53 -7.70
CA ALA A 442 21.91 7.78 -8.28
C ALA A 442 21.10 8.64 -7.30
N THR A 443 20.55 8.04 -6.23
CA THR A 443 19.62 8.69 -5.29
C THR A 443 20.32 9.36 -4.10
N ASP A 444 21.45 8.81 -3.64
CA ASP A 444 22.41 9.44 -2.71
C ASP A 444 23.85 9.17 -3.20
N PRO A 445 24.26 9.82 -4.31
CA PRO A 445 25.52 9.51 -4.94
C PRO A 445 26.71 9.99 -4.09
N ASN A 446 27.56 9.04 -3.69
CA ASN A 446 28.89 9.37 -3.17
C ASN A 446 29.85 9.87 -4.27
N VAL A 447 29.42 9.90 -5.53
CA VAL A 447 30.12 10.52 -6.67
C VAL A 447 29.17 11.45 -7.43
N ARG A 448 29.47 12.75 -7.46
CA ARG A 448 28.61 13.78 -8.06
C ARG A 448 29.42 14.83 -8.82
N ASP A 449 28.73 15.81 -9.40
CA ASP A 449 29.32 16.97 -10.10
C ASP A 449 30.29 16.57 -11.22
N VAL A 450 29.98 15.51 -11.96
CA VAL A 450 30.87 15.03 -13.02
C VAL A 450 30.87 16.01 -14.19
N THR A 451 32.06 16.46 -14.55
CA THR A 451 32.31 17.36 -15.68
C THR A 451 33.43 16.79 -16.53
N VAL A 452 33.31 16.95 -17.84
CA VAL A 452 34.28 16.47 -18.81
C VAL A 452 34.83 17.66 -19.57
N ARG A 453 36.16 17.82 -19.54
CA ARG A 453 36.86 18.75 -20.42
C ARG A 453 37.64 17.98 -21.47
N THR A 454 37.34 18.22 -22.74
CA THR A 454 38.07 17.64 -23.87
C THR A 454 39.24 18.54 -24.24
N ARG A 455 40.43 17.95 -24.43
CA ARG A 455 41.65 18.62 -24.87
C ARG A 455 42.37 17.80 -25.94
N LEU A 456 43.29 18.44 -26.63
CA LEU A 456 44.15 17.80 -27.63
C LEU A 456 45.60 17.72 -27.14
N GLY A 457 46.18 16.54 -27.36
CA GLY A 457 47.60 16.26 -27.16
C GLY A 457 48.34 16.14 -28.49
N ASP A 458 49.58 15.66 -28.42
CA ASP A 458 50.43 15.50 -29.59
C ASP A 458 49.85 14.49 -30.60
N ASN A 459 50.15 14.69 -31.89
CA ASN A 459 49.68 13.84 -33.00
C ASN A 459 48.15 13.64 -33.04
N GLY A 460 47.37 14.57 -32.50
CA GLY A 460 45.91 14.49 -32.49
C GLY A 460 45.32 13.63 -31.37
N ALA A 461 46.11 13.21 -30.38
CA ALA A 461 45.60 12.46 -29.23
C ALA A 461 44.42 13.20 -28.56
N ARG A 462 43.39 12.46 -28.16
CA ARG A 462 42.26 13.01 -27.37
C ARG A 462 42.55 12.84 -25.90
N LEU A 463 42.51 13.93 -25.15
CA LEU A 463 42.62 13.94 -23.69
C LEU A 463 41.27 14.35 -23.11
N PHE A 464 40.80 13.59 -22.13
CA PHE A 464 39.58 13.90 -21.40
C PHE A 464 39.92 14.07 -19.93
N ASP A 465 39.84 15.31 -19.43
CA ASP A 465 39.93 15.57 -18.00
C ASP A 465 38.53 15.41 -17.42
N VAL A 466 38.30 14.28 -16.75
CA VAL A 466 37.05 14.00 -16.06
C VAL A 466 37.20 14.45 -14.61
N THR A 467 36.49 15.52 -14.25
CA THR A 467 36.48 16.06 -12.88
C THR A 467 35.19 15.68 -12.19
N PHE A 468 35.26 15.16 -10.97
CA PHE A 468 34.11 14.73 -10.18
C PHE A 468 34.36 14.94 -8.70
N THR A 469 33.29 15.12 -7.93
CA THR A 469 33.34 15.13 -6.46
C THR A 469 33.05 13.72 -5.97
N VAL A 470 33.91 13.16 -5.13
CA VAL A 470 33.70 11.89 -4.44
C VAL A 470 33.74 12.12 -2.93
N ASP A 471 32.77 11.57 -2.21
CA ASP A 471 32.76 11.64 -0.75
C ASP A 471 33.77 10.64 -0.19
N GLU A 472 34.79 11.16 0.48
CA GLU A 472 35.78 10.37 1.21
C GLU A 472 35.28 10.09 2.62
N MET A 473 35.21 8.80 2.95
CA MET A 473 34.91 8.34 4.31
C MET A 473 36.17 8.25 5.14
N SER A 474 36.18 8.93 6.28
CA SER A 474 37.27 8.83 7.26
C SER A 474 36.71 8.54 8.64
N ARG A 475 37.43 7.73 9.42
CA ARG A 475 37.07 7.41 10.80
C ARG A 475 37.99 8.17 11.76
N GLY A 476 37.39 8.97 12.63
CA GLY A 476 38.08 9.69 13.69
C GLY A 476 38.58 8.76 14.80
N GLU A 477 39.51 9.26 15.62
CA GLU A 477 40.03 8.54 16.80
C GLU A 477 38.96 8.28 17.87
N ASP A 478 37.90 9.11 17.87
CA ASP A 478 36.69 8.97 18.68
C ASP A 478 35.71 7.91 18.15
N GLY A 479 36.03 7.28 17.01
CA GLY A 479 35.21 6.26 16.36
C GLY A 479 34.13 6.83 15.44
N ALA A 480 33.96 8.16 15.36
CA ALA A 480 32.99 8.81 14.48
C ALA A 480 33.39 8.70 13.00
N THR A 481 32.42 8.52 12.11
CA THR A 481 32.66 8.42 10.68
C THR A 481 32.22 9.69 9.99
N THR A 482 33.19 10.42 9.44
CA THR A 482 32.94 11.66 8.72
C THR A 482 32.94 11.43 7.22
N MET A 483 32.04 12.12 6.54
CA MET A 483 31.97 12.17 5.09
C MET A 483 32.49 13.51 4.62
N LYS A 484 33.58 13.50 3.85
CA LYS A 484 34.21 14.71 3.33
C LYS A 484 34.20 14.70 1.79
N PRO A 485 33.61 15.71 1.13
CA PRO A 485 33.70 15.80 -0.31
C PRO A 485 35.13 16.09 -0.77
N VAL A 486 35.62 15.33 -1.75
CA VAL A 486 36.93 15.49 -2.39
C VAL A 486 36.73 15.60 -3.90
N THR A 487 37.20 16.70 -4.48
CA THR A 487 37.25 16.84 -5.94
C THR A 487 38.45 16.08 -6.50
N ARG A 488 38.21 15.22 -7.49
CA ARG A 488 39.21 14.44 -8.22
C ARG A 488 39.15 14.81 -9.69
N THR A 489 40.30 14.77 -10.35
CA THR A 489 40.40 14.88 -11.81
C THR A 489 41.20 13.69 -12.30
N VAL A 490 40.66 12.99 -13.31
CA VAL A 490 41.31 11.86 -13.99
C VAL A 490 41.44 12.20 -15.46
N THR A 491 42.62 11.97 -16.03
CA THR A 491 42.88 12.18 -17.45
C THR A 491 42.83 10.86 -18.20
N VAL A 492 41.93 10.74 -19.17
CA VAL A 492 41.92 9.62 -20.12
C VAL A 492 42.51 10.09 -21.45
N THR A 493 43.57 9.41 -21.90
CA THR A 493 44.28 9.73 -23.14
C THR A 493 44.05 8.64 -24.18
N GLN A 494 43.45 9.00 -25.32
CA GLN A 494 43.37 8.17 -26.52
C GLN A 494 44.42 8.63 -27.54
N PRO A 495 45.57 7.94 -27.66
CA PRO A 495 46.57 8.24 -28.66
C PRO A 495 46.20 7.66 -30.04
N PHE A 496 46.92 8.13 -31.06
CA PHE A 496 46.83 7.64 -32.43
C PHE A 496 48.22 7.30 -32.95
N ASP A 497 48.28 6.36 -33.88
CA ASP A 497 49.48 6.12 -34.65
C ASP A 497 49.90 7.39 -35.40
N ALA A 498 51.21 7.55 -35.60
CA ALA A 498 51.72 8.66 -36.38
C ALA A 498 51.15 8.62 -37.81
N PRO A 499 50.97 9.79 -38.47
CA PRO A 499 50.58 9.82 -39.87
C PRO A 499 51.51 8.92 -40.69
N PRO A 500 50.95 8.02 -41.54
CA PRO A 500 51.75 7.17 -42.39
C PRO A 500 52.66 8.03 -43.27
N ALA A 501 53.89 7.57 -43.51
CA ALA A 501 54.82 8.23 -44.42
C ALA A 501 54.40 7.98 -45.87
N ASN A 502 53.29 8.60 -46.26
CA ASN A 502 52.73 8.50 -47.61
C ASN A 502 53.38 9.57 -48.48
N LYS A 503 54.33 9.14 -49.31
CA LYS A 503 54.99 10.04 -50.25
C LYS A 503 54.04 10.39 -51.39
N PRO A 504 53.99 11.67 -51.81
CA PRO A 504 53.27 12.04 -53.02
C PRO A 504 53.86 11.33 -54.25
N ASN A 505 53.01 11.11 -55.25
CA ASN A 505 53.37 10.48 -56.51
C ASN A 505 53.93 11.53 -57.50
N GLY A 506 55.10 11.25 -58.10
CA GLY A 506 55.69 12.11 -59.14
C GLY A 506 55.80 13.58 -58.72
N GLN A 507 55.34 14.48 -59.59
CA GLN A 507 55.33 15.94 -59.36
C GLN A 507 54.00 16.45 -58.78
N ALA A 508 53.10 15.58 -58.34
CA ALA A 508 51.85 15.95 -57.67
C ALA A 508 52.08 16.30 -56.19
N VAL A 509 52.82 17.39 -55.94
CA VAL A 509 53.33 17.78 -54.62
C VAL A 509 52.81 19.16 -54.22
N LEU A 510 52.31 19.30 -52.99
CA LEU A 510 52.01 20.61 -52.40
C LEU A 510 53.28 21.26 -51.86
N THR A 511 53.33 22.59 -51.84
CA THR A 511 54.44 23.36 -51.26
C THR A 511 54.19 23.76 -49.80
N GLY A 512 52.97 23.58 -49.32
CA GLY A 512 52.59 23.82 -47.93
C GLY A 512 51.08 23.93 -47.72
N PHE A 513 50.70 24.28 -46.50
CA PHE A 513 49.35 24.72 -46.18
C PHE A 513 49.40 26.06 -45.45
N LEU A 514 48.41 26.93 -45.68
CA LEU A 514 48.20 28.11 -44.87
C LEU A 514 47.15 27.83 -43.80
N VAL A 515 47.53 27.92 -42.53
CA VAL A 515 46.62 27.87 -41.38
C VAL A 515 46.47 29.30 -40.87
N ASN A 516 45.24 29.83 -40.85
CA ASN A 516 45.00 31.24 -40.50
C ASN A 516 45.83 32.25 -41.34
N GLY A 517 46.08 31.94 -42.62
CA GLY A 517 46.87 32.79 -43.52
C GLY A 517 48.38 32.77 -43.27
N LYS A 518 48.88 31.88 -42.40
CA LYS A 518 50.31 31.66 -42.15
C LYS A 518 50.73 30.26 -42.58
N PRO A 519 51.97 30.05 -43.07
CA PRO A 519 52.47 28.72 -43.37
C PRO A 519 52.35 27.78 -42.16
N MET A 520 51.94 26.54 -42.41
CA MET A 520 51.83 25.49 -41.42
C MET A 520 53.22 25.07 -40.93
N ASP A 521 53.44 25.10 -39.61
CA ASP A 521 54.63 24.54 -39.00
C ASP A 521 54.65 23.01 -39.16
N GLY A 522 55.82 22.44 -39.50
CA GLY A 522 55.99 21.00 -39.62
C GLY A 522 55.47 20.38 -40.93
N PHE A 523 55.20 21.18 -41.96
CA PHE A 523 54.94 20.67 -43.32
C PHE A 523 56.11 19.83 -43.85
N SER A 524 55.81 18.74 -44.56
CA SER A 524 56.82 17.89 -45.20
C SER A 524 56.36 17.46 -46.60
N ALA A 525 57.13 17.81 -47.63
CA ALA A 525 56.82 17.41 -49.01
C ALA A 525 56.78 15.88 -49.22
N ASP A 526 57.30 15.08 -48.29
CA ASP A 526 57.25 13.61 -48.31
C ASP A 526 56.00 13.03 -47.63
N ARG A 527 54.98 13.85 -47.31
CA ARG A 527 53.75 13.42 -46.63
C ARG A 527 52.50 13.99 -47.27
N THR A 528 51.49 13.15 -47.40
CA THR A 528 50.14 13.54 -47.84
C THR A 528 49.13 13.70 -46.70
N ASP A 529 49.42 13.17 -45.51
CA ASP A 529 48.47 13.13 -44.39
C ASP A 529 48.91 14.03 -43.22
N TYR A 530 48.00 14.90 -42.76
CA TYR A 530 48.27 15.92 -41.75
C TYR A 530 47.17 16.05 -40.70
N VAL A 531 47.57 16.34 -39.46
CA VAL A 531 46.68 16.72 -38.36
C VAL A 531 47.02 18.15 -37.95
N ILE A 532 46.02 19.02 -37.95
CA ILE A 532 46.20 20.44 -37.60
C ILE A 532 45.29 20.78 -36.42
N ARG A 533 45.87 21.43 -35.42
CA ARG A 533 45.13 21.96 -34.27
C ARG A 533 44.81 23.44 -34.48
N ALA A 534 43.58 23.83 -34.18
CA ALA A 534 43.14 25.22 -34.22
C ALA A 534 42.23 25.56 -33.04
N LYS A 535 42.09 26.85 -32.72
CA LYS A 535 41.09 27.29 -31.74
C LYS A 535 39.70 27.40 -32.36
N GLN A 536 38.66 27.44 -31.53
CA GLN A 536 37.31 27.74 -31.98
C GLN A 536 37.27 29.08 -32.73
N GLY A 537 36.74 29.08 -33.96
CA GLY A 537 36.60 30.28 -34.79
C GLY A 537 37.80 30.64 -35.69
N GLU A 538 38.92 29.92 -35.59
CA GLU A 538 40.07 30.10 -36.49
C GLU A 538 39.76 29.65 -37.93
N LYS A 539 40.25 30.41 -38.92
CA LYS A 539 39.99 30.23 -40.35
C LYS A 539 40.83 29.10 -40.96
N VAL A 540 40.22 28.43 -41.95
CA VAL A 540 40.58 27.13 -42.53
C VAL A 540 41.90 27.13 -43.33
N VAL A 541 42.42 25.91 -43.45
CA VAL A 541 43.61 25.43 -44.17
C VAL A 541 43.50 25.67 -45.68
N VAL A 542 44.44 26.38 -46.29
CA VAL A 542 44.52 26.56 -47.76
C VAL A 542 45.75 25.84 -48.30
N PRO A 543 45.63 24.87 -49.23
CA PRO A 543 46.79 24.24 -49.85
C PRO A 543 47.61 25.28 -50.64
N GLN A 544 48.92 25.16 -50.62
CA GLN A 544 49.86 25.93 -51.43
C GLN A 544 50.48 24.99 -52.44
N HIS A 545 50.63 25.46 -53.68
CA HIS A 545 51.16 24.67 -54.79
C HIS A 545 51.96 25.55 -55.75
N ALA A 546 52.76 24.95 -56.62
CA ALA A 546 53.42 25.64 -57.72
C ALA A 546 52.41 25.96 -58.85
N ASP A 547 52.75 26.91 -59.73
CA ASP A 547 51.84 27.41 -60.78
C ASP A 547 51.39 26.32 -61.79
N ASP A 548 52.22 25.30 -61.99
CA ASP A 548 52.00 24.16 -62.90
C ASP A 548 51.37 22.93 -62.23
N VAL A 549 51.11 23.01 -60.92
CA VAL A 549 50.39 21.99 -60.15
C VAL A 549 48.93 22.40 -60.01
N THR A 550 48.03 21.44 -60.19
CA THR A 550 46.59 21.70 -60.07
C THR A 550 46.04 20.99 -58.84
N VAL A 551 45.18 21.67 -58.09
CA VAL A 551 44.60 21.18 -56.85
C VAL A 551 43.08 21.27 -56.93
N ALA A 552 42.40 20.15 -56.67
CA ALA A 552 40.95 20.07 -56.56
C ALA A 552 40.56 19.65 -55.13
N THR A 553 39.48 20.22 -54.61
CA THR A 553 38.96 19.84 -53.29
C THR A 553 38.20 18.52 -53.41
N GLY A 554 38.60 17.51 -52.66
CA GLY A 554 37.99 16.18 -52.61
C GLY A 554 36.90 16.07 -51.54
N PRO A 555 36.45 14.83 -51.22
CA PRO A 555 35.47 14.57 -50.15
C PRO A 555 35.87 15.15 -48.79
N SER A 556 34.87 15.46 -47.97
CA SER A 556 35.07 15.95 -46.61
C SER A 556 34.11 15.35 -45.60
N ARG A 557 34.52 15.37 -44.33
CA ARG A 557 33.69 15.02 -43.19
C ARG A 557 33.81 16.10 -42.12
N GLN A 558 32.70 16.53 -41.57
CA GLN A 558 32.63 17.61 -40.60
C GLN A 558 31.76 17.23 -39.42
N THR A 559 32.23 17.52 -38.21
CA THR A 559 31.45 17.52 -36.97
C THR A 559 31.48 18.95 -36.39
N ALA A 560 30.95 19.13 -35.18
CA ALA A 560 31.04 20.41 -34.47
C ALA A 560 32.47 20.98 -34.45
N TYR A 561 33.46 20.11 -34.16
CA TYR A 561 34.82 20.53 -33.87
C TYR A 561 35.91 19.81 -34.68
N THR A 562 35.58 18.79 -35.46
CA THR A 562 36.53 18.09 -36.35
C THR A 562 36.14 18.29 -37.80
N THR A 563 37.13 18.50 -38.67
CA THR A 563 36.96 18.55 -40.13
C THR A 563 38.05 17.70 -40.77
N VAL A 564 37.68 16.65 -41.50
CA VAL A 564 38.58 15.91 -42.37
C VAL A 564 38.32 16.39 -43.79
N GLN A 565 39.34 16.93 -44.45
CA GLN A 565 39.28 17.41 -45.83
C GLN A 565 40.33 16.70 -46.67
N THR A 566 39.94 16.28 -47.87
CA THR A 566 40.88 15.75 -48.86
C THR A 566 41.11 16.72 -50.02
N TRP A 567 42.28 16.68 -50.65
CA TRP A 567 42.59 17.39 -51.88
C TRP A 567 43.26 16.47 -52.88
N ASP A 568 42.77 16.47 -54.11
CA ASP A 568 43.39 15.78 -55.22
C ASP A 568 44.35 16.73 -55.94
N VAL A 569 45.62 16.35 -55.97
CA VAL A 569 46.72 17.13 -56.53
C VAL A 569 47.21 16.42 -57.78
N THR A 570 47.31 17.16 -58.88
CA THR A 570 47.82 16.66 -60.16
C THR A 570 49.05 17.44 -60.57
N GLY A 571 50.16 16.71 -60.77
CA GLY A 571 51.43 17.28 -61.22
C GLY A 571 51.47 17.53 -62.72
N PRO A 572 52.43 18.34 -63.21
CA PRO A 572 52.61 18.57 -64.65
C PRO A 572 53.07 17.31 -65.40
N ASP A 573 53.59 16.29 -64.69
CA ASP A 573 53.89 14.96 -65.21
C ASP A 573 52.65 14.05 -65.35
N GLY A 574 51.47 14.55 -64.97
CA GLY A 574 50.22 13.78 -64.96
C GLY A 574 50.09 12.81 -63.78
N ALA A 575 51.02 12.83 -62.82
CA ALA A 575 50.87 12.07 -61.59
C ALA A 575 49.76 12.64 -60.71
N HIS A 576 49.17 11.81 -59.85
CA HIS A 576 48.11 12.19 -58.92
C HIS A 576 48.45 11.79 -57.49
N SER A 577 48.20 12.69 -56.53
CA SER A 577 48.31 12.45 -55.08
C SER A 577 47.07 12.98 -54.37
N THR A 578 46.57 12.25 -53.38
CA THR A 578 45.51 12.73 -52.49
C THR A 578 46.11 13.15 -51.15
N TYR A 579 45.87 14.40 -50.73
CA TYR A 579 46.27 14.92 -49.43
C TYR A 579 45.08 14.90 -48.48
N THR A 580 45.26 14.43 -47.25
CA THR A 580 44.23 14.43 -46.20
C THR A 580 44.66 15.34 -45.06
N VAL A 581 43.83 16.31 -44.71
CA VAL A 581 44.03 17.14 -43.51
C VAL A 581 42.88 16.93 -42.54
N THR A 582 43.22 16.50 -41.34
CA THR A 582 42.31 16.46 -40.19
C THR A 582 42.54 17.69 -39.34
N LEU A 583 41.62 18.64 -39.43
CA LEU A 583 41.56 19.84 -38.60
C LEU A 583 40.73 19.58 -37.35
N ILE A 584 41.33 19.70 -36.17
CA ILE A 584 40.65 19.51 -34.89
C ILE A 584 40.64 20.84 -34.13
N ARG A 585 39.47 21.23 -33.64
CA ARG A 585 39.26 22.48 -32.91
C ARG A 585 39.06 22.23 -31.42
N ASP A 586 39.79 22.99 -30.61
CA ASP A 586 39.49 23.07 -29.18
C ASP A 586 38.12 23.73 -28.98
N HIS A 587 37.35 23.27 -27.99
CA HIS A 587 36.08 23.86 -27.59
C HIS A 587 35.95 23.85 -26.07
N ASP A 588 35.51 24.97 -25.50
CA ASP A 588 35.19 25.07 -24.07
C ASP A 588 33.67 25.02 -23.82
N THR A 589 32.85 25.07 -24.88
CA THR A 589 31.38 24.96 -24.81
C THR A 589 30.94 23.58 -25.31
N PRO A 590 30.30 22.76 -24.47
CA PRO A 590 29.79 21.46 -24.89
C PRO A 590 28.67 21.62 -25.92
N THR A 591 28.58 20.69 -26.87
CA THR A 591 27.41 20.58 -27.76
C THR A 591 26.16 20.16 -26.98
N ALA A 592 24.98 20.29 -27.60
CA ALA A 592 23.69 19.98 -26.98
C ALA A 592 23.61 18.55 -26.45
N ASP A 593 24.13 17.58 -27.19
CA ASP A 593 24.25 16.21 -26.74
C ASP A 593 25.28 16.08 -25.61
N GLU A 594 26.47 16.69 -25.70
CA GLU A 594 27.48 16.66 -24.63
C GLU A 594 26.92 17.19 -23.30
N ALA A 595 26.14 18.28 -23.34
CA ALA A 595 25.53 18.90 -22.17
C ALA A 595 24.29 18.17 -21.62
N PHE A 596 23.69 17.26 -22.40
CA PHE A 596 22.43 16.64 -22.02
C PHE A 596 22.57 15.67 -20.83
N THR A 597 21.71 15.86 -19.84
CA THR A 597 21.49 14.94 -18.71
C THR A 597 19.99 14.65 -18.62
N PRO A 598 19.56 13.37 -18.61
CA PRO A 598 18.15 13.01 -18.58
C PRO A 598 17.53 13.31 -17.21
N PRO A 599 16.20 13.54 -17.15
CA PRO A 599 15.49 13.63 -15.88
C PRO A 599 15.61 12.33 -15.07
N GLN A 600 15.53 12.44 -13.75
CA GLN A 600 15.56 11.29 -12.85
C GLN A 600 14.40 10.32 -13.17
N PRO A 601 14.67 9.02 -13.42
CA PRO A 601 13.61 8.04 -13.68
C PRO A 601 12.60 7.96 -12.53
N ALA A 602 11.35 7.70 -12.86
CA ALA A 602 10.24 7.72 -11.88
C ALA A 602 9.35 6.48 -12.00
N GLY A 603 9.03 5.86 -10.87
CA GLY A 603 8.17 4.68 -10.79
C GLY A 603 6.81 4.97 -10.16
N ALA A 604 5.80 4.21 -10.58
CA ALA A 604 4.49 4.13 -9.94
C ALA A 604 4.11 2.67 -9.67
N PHE A 605 2.95 2.46 -9.03
CA PHE A 605 2.40 1.13 -8.78
C PHE A 605 1.14 0.88 -9.60
N THR A 606 0.98 -0.33 -10.11
CA THR A 606 -0.25 -0.77 -10.80
C THR A 606 -1.34 -1.16 -9.80
N ASP A 607 -2.60 -1.09 -10.26
CA ASP A 607 -3.77 -1.61 -9.52
C ASP A 607 -3.95 -3.13 -9.68
N LYS A 608 -3.14 -3.77 -10.54
CA LYS A 608 -3.19 -5.20 -10.80
C LYS A 608 -2.59 -6.00 -9.65
N GLU A 609 -3.23 -7.13 -9.37
CA GLU A 609 -2.78 -8.08 -8.37
C GLU A 609 -1.39 -8.63 -8.74
N ASN A 610 -0.50 -8.69 -7.75
CA ASN A 610 0.84 -9.23 -7.91
C ASN A 610 0.75 -10.75 -8.14
N PRO A 611 1.28 -11.31 -9.25
CA PRO A 611 1.18 -12.74 -9.55
C PRO A 611 1.76 -13.66 -8.47
N SER A 612 2.80 -13.23 -7.74
CA SER A 612 3.35 -13.93 -6.58
C SER A 612 4.20 -13.00 -5.71
N GLU A 613 4.45 -13.38 -4.44
CA GLU A 613 5.32 -12.61 -3.53
C GLU A 613 6.79 -12.56 -3.98
N THR A 614 7.24 -13.57 -4.74
CA THR A 614 8.60 -13.70 -5.29
C THR A 614 8.75 -13.08 -6.70
N ASN A 615 7.69 -12.50 -7.25
CA ASN A 615 7.72 -11.94 -8.59
C ASN A 615 8.63 -10.71 -8.67
N THR A 616 9.62 -10.74 -9.56
CA THR A 616 10.56 -9.64 -9.83
C THR A 616 10.31 -8.94 -11.16
N ASP A 617 9.30 -9.38 -11.93
CA ASP A 617 8.93 -8.68 -13.16
C ASP A 617 8.08 -7.45 -12.84
N LEU A 618 8.40 -6.33 -13.52
CA LEU A 618 7.58 -5.12 -13.52
C LEU A 618 6.30 -5.35 -14.32
N TYR A 619 5.19 -4.73 -13.91
CA TYR A 619 3.95 -4.76 -14.69
C TYR A 619 4.16 -4.15 -16.08
N SER A 620 4.84 -3.00 -16.12
CA SER A 620 5.26 -2.40 -17.38
C SER A 620 6.45 -1.46 -17.21
N VAL A 621 7.20 -1.23 -18.29
CA VAL A 621 8.24 -0.20 -18.40
C VAL A 621 7.91 0.67 -19.60
N GLY A 622 8.21 1.95 -19.53
CA GLY A 622 7.90 2.90 -20.58
C GLY A 622 8.39 4.30 -20.24
N TYR A 623 7.58 5.31 -20.53
CA TYR A 623 7.94 6.69 -20.23
C TYR A 623 6.72 7.52 -19.85
N THR A 624 6.96 8.60 -19.12
CA THR A 624 5.95 9.59 -18.78
C THR A 624 6.29 10.90 -19.47
N VAL A 625 5.30 11.48 -20.15
CA VAL A 625 5.37 12.83 -20.74
C VAL A 625 4.13 13.57 -20.29
N ASP A 626 4.27 14.78 -19.77
CA ASP A 626 3.17 15.62 -19.26
C ASP A 626 2.24 14.88 -18.27
N GLY A 627 2.83 14.04 -17.40
CA GLY A 627 2.10 13.24 -16.41
C GLY A 627 1.34 12.03 -16.98
N LYS A 628 1.40 11.78 -18.29
CA LYS A 628 0.79 10.61 -18.93
C LYS A 628 1.83 9.50 -19.14
N TYR A 629 1.61 8.37 -18.50
CA TYR A 629 2.43 7.18 -18.67
C TYR A 629 2.09 6.43 -19.98
N THR A 630 3.12 5.98 -20.70
CA THR A 630 3.02 5.20 -21.93
C THR A 630 3.89 3.95 -21.80
N PRO A 631 3.31 2.74 -21.70
CA PRO A 631 4.07 1.50 -21.62
C PRO A 631 4.68 1.12 -22.97
N VAL A 632 5.88 0.53 -22.93
CA VAL A 632 6.62 0.07 -24.10
C VAL A 632 7.04 -1.38 -23.93
N ASN A 633 6.65 -2.24 -24.87
CA ASN A 633 6.90 -3.68 -24.78
C ASN A 633 8.26 -4.09 -25.42
N ARG A 634 9.30 -3.29 -25.21
CA ARG A 634 10.65 -3.50 -25.78
C ARG A 634 11.69 -2.97 -24.80
N ASP A 635 12.88 -3.59 -24.79
CA ASP A 635 14.00 -3.14 -23.96
C ASP A 635 14.85 -2.05 -24.63
N SER A 636 14.49 -1.61 -25.83
CA SER A 636 15.09 -0.44 -26.49
C SER A 636 14.02 0.44 -27.10
N PHE A 637 13.98 1.72 -26.72
CA PHE A 637 12.96 2.67 -27.17
C PHE A 637 13.39 4.14 -27.06
N THR A 638 12.61 5.02 -27.69
CA THR A 638 12.81 6.47 -27.64
C THR A 638 11.86 7.12 -26.63
N ILE A 639 12.32 8.19 -25.98
CA ILE A 639 11.51 9.04 -25.12
C ILE A 639 11.33 10.40 -25.79
N PRO A 640 10.09 10.86 -26.01
CA PRO A 640 9.81 12.18 -26.55
C PRO A 640 10.40 13.31 -25.69
N GLU A 641 10.55 14.49 -26.29
CA GLU A 641 11.06 15.67 -25.59
C GLU A 641 10.24 15.98 -24.32
N GLY A 642 10.93 16.29 -23.22
CA GLY A 642 10.33 16.50 -21.90
C GLY A 642 9.92 15.21 -21.18
N GLY A 643 10.09 14.05 -21.79
CA GLY A 643 9.74 12.77 -21.18
C GLY A 643 10.79 12.25 -20.21
N VAL A 644 10.35 11.34 -19.33
CA VAL A 644 11.18 10.65 -18.34
C VAL A 644 10.97 9.14 -18.43
N LEU A 645 12.03 8.36 -18.22
CA LEU A 645 11.92 6.91 -18.08
C LEU A 645 11.02 6.59 -16.89
N SER A 646 10.03 5.72 -17.09
CA SER A 646 9.10 5.33 -16.04
C SER A 646 8.73 3.86 -16.09
N TRP A 647 8.13 3.37 -15.01
CA TRP A 647 7.61 2.01 -14.91
C TRP A 647 6.41 1.95 -13.98
N GLU A 648 5.65 0.87 -14.10
CA GLU A 648 4.65 0.46 -13.13
C GLU A 648 5.11 -0.86 -12.48
N ALA A 649 5.28 -0.84 -11.17
CA ALA A 649 5.59 -2.01 -10.35
C ALA A 649 4.32 -2.60 -9.74
N TYR A 650 4.35 -3.88 -9.36
CA TYR A 650 3.30 -4.47 -8.54
C TYR A 650 3.42 -4.01 -7.08
N ALA A 651 2.31 -4.02 -6.34
CA ALA A 651 2.31 -3.66 -4.93
C ALA A 651 3.31 -4.53 -4.13
N GLY A 652 4.07 -3.89 -3.24
CA GLY A 652 5.10 -4.52 -2.41
C GLY A 652 6.49 -4.63 -3.05
N GLN A 653 6.62 -4.43 -4.37
CA GLN A 653 7.93 -4.38 -5.01
C GLN A 653 8.67 -3.07 -4.71
N VAL A 654 10.00 -3.12 -4.68
CA VAL A 654 10.88 -1.95 -4.65
C VAL A 654 11.73 -1.95 -5.91
N VAL A 655 11.82 -0.80 -6.58
CA VAL A 655 12.56 -0.68 -7.84
C VAL A 655 13.62 0.40 -7.73
N GLN A 656 14.84 0.05 -8.11
CA GLN A 656 15.98 0.97 -8.19
C GLN A 656 16.44 1.07 -9.64
N ALA A 657 16.42 2.29 -10.19
CA ALA A 657 16.91 2.55 -11.54
C ALA A 657 18.29 3.18 -11.47
N THR A 658 19.27 2.56 -12.14
CA THR A 658 20.62 3.11 -12.32
C THR A 658 20.85 3.35 -13.81
N GLY A 659 21.17 4.58 -14.17
CA GLY A 659 21.36 4.99 -15.57
C GLY A 659 22.83 5.22 -15.89
N GLU A 660 23.27 4.71 -17.04
CA GLU A 660 24.57 5.04 -17.63
C GLU A 660 24.37 5.55 -19.06
N ARG A 661 25.06 6.63 -19.41
CA ARG A 661 25.04 7.15 -20.77
C ARG A 661 25.84 6.23 -21.69
N VAL A 662 25.20 5.73 -22.74
CA VAL A 662 25.83 4.83 -23.72
C VAL A 662 26.50 5.63 -24.83
N GLU A 663 25.73 6.52 -25.46
CA GLU A 663 26.11 7.29 -26.66
C GLU A 663 25.17 8.47 -26.79
N GLY A 664 25.60 9.60 -27.38
CA GLY A 664 24.73 10.74 -27.72
C GLY A 664 23.60 10.98 -26.71
N MET A 665 22.35 10.81 -27.15
CA MET A 665 21.15 10.94 -26.30
C MET A 665 20.64 9.63 -25.68
N THR A 666 21.40 8.54 -25.87
CA THR A 666 21.06 7.18 -25.47
C THR A 666 21.66 6.80 -24.12
N TRP A 667 20.81 6.26 -23.25
CA TRP A 667 21.12 5.86 -21.89
C TRP A 667 20.65 4.43 -21.66
N ARG A 668 21.49 3.63 -21.01
CA ARG A 668 21.14 2.28 -20.57
C ARG A 668 20.83 2.32 -19.10
N TYR A 669 19.64 1.87 -18.74
CA TYR A 669 19.18 1.78 -17.37
C TYR A 669 19.11 0.33 -16.92
N ARG A 670 19.67 0.04 -15.75
CA ARG A 670 19.44 -1.19 -15.01
C ARG A 670 18.38 -0.92 -13.95
N LEU A 671 17.27 -1.64 -14.06
CA LEU A 671 16.14 -1.61 -13.15
C LEU A 671 16.27 -2.83 -12.24
N GLY A 672 16.81 -2.64 -11.04
CA GLY A 672 16.82 -3.66 -9.99
C GLY A 672 15.45 -3.72 -9.32
N VAL A 673 14.85 -4.91 -9.25
CA VAL A 673 13.54 -5.14 -8.66
C VAL A 673 13.68 -6.11 -7.50
N LEU A 674 13.35 -5.63 -6.30
CA LEU A 674 13.15 -6.45 -5.12
C LEU A 674 11.67 -6.83 -5.04
N ALA A 675 11.39 -8.13 -4.97
CA ALA A 675 10.02 -8.66 -4.90
C ALA A 675 9.34 -8.33 -3.56
N ALA A 676 8.03 -8.60 -3.46
CA ALA A 676 7.24 -8.27 -2.28
C ALA A 676 7.68 -9.06 -1.03
N ASP A 677 8.28 -10.24 -1.22
CA ASP A 677 8.90 -11.06 -0.18
C ASP A 677 10.16 -10.43 0.47
N GLN A 678 10.66 -9.32 -0.09
CA GLN A 678 11.85 -8.60 0.36
C GLN A 678 13.14 -9.44 0.34
N SER A 679 13.19 -10.53 -0.44
CA SER A 679 14.34 -11.43 -0.50
C SER A 679 14.73 -11.83 -1.93
N THR A 680 13.76 -11.88 -2.85
CA THR A 680 13.99 -12.26 -4.24
C THR A 680 14.29 -11.01 -5.08
N TYR A 681 15.45 -10.99 -5.77
CA TYR A 681 15.94 -9.85 -6.55
C TYR A 681 16.25 -10.26 -8.00
N ALA A 682 15.90 -9.39 -8.95
CA ALA A 682 16.35 -9.52 -10.34
C ALA A 682 16.57 -8.15 -10.98
N GLU A 683 17.35 -8.12 -12.08
CA GLU A 683 17.59 -6.91 -12.86
C GLU A 683 16.98 -7.00 -14.24
N ARG A 684 16.40 -5.90 -14.71
CA ARG A 684 16.02 -5.69 -16.10
C ARG A 684 16.81 -4.52 -16.68
N THR A 685 17.40 -4.73 -17.86
CA THR A 685 18.12 -3.66 -18.56
C THR A 685 17.24 -3.08 -19.67
N VAL A 686 17.15 -1.75 -19.75
CA VAL A 686 16.51 -1.04 -20.86
C VAL A 686 17.46 0.00 -21.44
N THR A 687 17.37 0.24 -22.75
CA THR A 687 18.16 1.25 -23.48
C THR A 687 17.22 2.29 -24.05
N VAL A 688 17.51 3.57 -23.80
CA VAL A 688 16.57 4.66 -23.96
C VAL A 688 17.24 5.82 -24.67
N THR A 689 16.73 6.23 -25.82
CA THR A 689 17.21 7.44 -26.53
C THR A 689 16.26 8.61 -26.29
N TYR A 690 16.75 9.68 -25.65
CA TYR A 690 15.97 10.89 -25.38
C TYR A 690 15.95 11.81 -26.59
N LEU A 691 14.77 12.20 -27.04
CA LEU A 691 14.62 13.16 -28.12
C LEU A 691 14.65 14.58 -27.55
N THR A 692 15.47 15.46 -28.13
CA THR A 692 15.38 16.91 -27.90
C THR A 692 15.40 17.63 -29.23
N ALA A 693 14.73 18.78 -29.32
CA ALA A 693 14.68 19.54 -30.56
C ALA A 693 16.09 19.90 -31.09
N ALA A 694 17.04 20.19 -30.18
CA ALA A 694 18.40 20.56 -30.54
C ALA A 694 19.19 19.38 -31.14
N THR A 695 19.11 18.19 -30.53
CA THR A 695 19.92 17.03 -30.94
C THR A 695 19.30 16.21 -32.05
N HIS A 696 18.01 16.39 -32.33
CA HIS A 696 17.28 15.72 -33.41
C HIS A 696 17.42 16.44 -34.76
N LYS A 697 18.05 17.63 -34.78
CA LYS A 697 18.25 18.44 -36.00
C LYS A 697 19.31 17.81 -36.91
N ALA A 698 18.95 17.58 -38.17
CA ALA A 698 19.87 17.17 -39.25
C ALA A 698 19.75 18.06 -40.49
N GLN A 699 19.52 19.36 -40.29
CA GLN A 699 19.36 20.35 -41.36
C GLN A 699 20.61 21.20 -41.52
N LEU A 700 21.03 21.43 -42.76
CA LEU A 700 22.01 22.47 -43.06
C LEU A 700 21.34 23.85 -42.97
N ASP A 701 22.07 24.86 -42.52
CA ASP A 701 21.63 26.26 -42.52
C ASP A 701 21.92 26.92 -43.88
N ASN A 702 22.93 26.43 -44.62
CA ASN A 702 23.24 26.81 -46.00
C ASN A 702 24.22 25.80 -46.65
N ILE A 703 24.44 25.93 -47.96
CA ILE A 703 25.53 25.30 -48.69
C ILE A 703 26.31 26.41 -49.39
N ARG A 704 27.63 26.48 -49.16
CA ARG A 704 28.50 27.39 -49.91
C ARG A 704 29.10 26.69 -51.11
N VAL A 705 28.98 27.31 -52.29
CA VAL A 705 29.67 26.88 -53.52
C VAL A 705 30.63 27.99 -53.91
N ASP A 706 31.92 27.65 -54.09
CA ASP A 706 32.99 28.62 -54.40
C ASP A 706 33.06 29.80 -53.43
N GLY A 707 32.83 29.51 -52.16
CA GLY A 707 32.87 30.48 -51.07
C GLY A 707 31.64 31.38 -50.95
N ALA A 708 30.69 31.32 -51.90
CA ALA A 708 29.44 32.06 -51.86
C ALA A 708 28.29 31.21 -51.29
N ASP A 709 27.45 31.81 -50.46
CA ASP A 709 26.22 31.18 -49.96
C ASP A 709 25.27 30.89 -51.14
N MET A 710 24.62 29.72 -51.12
CA MET A 710 23.65 29.36 -52.13
C MET A 710 22.42 30.29 -52.02
N PRO A 711 22.04 30.98 -53.11
CA PRO A 711 20.92 31.92 -53.07
C PRO A 711 19.61 31.16 -52.85
N ALA A 712 18.76 31.71 -51.99
CA ALA A 712 17.45 31.15 -51.63
C ALA A 712 17.52 29.67 -51.17
N PHE A 713 18.58 29.30 -50.45
CA PHE A 713 18.67 27.99 -49.81
C PHE A 713 17.48 27.75 -48.87
N ASP A 714 16.87 26.58 -48.99
CA ASP A 714 15.78 26.12 -48.14
C ASP A 714 16.20 24.80 -47.46
N PRO A 715 16.26 24.73 -46.11
CA PRO A 715 16.68 23.52 -45.42
C PRO A 715 15.82 22.28 -45.70
N GLU A 716 14.59 22.43 -46.21
CA GLU A 716 13.71 21.32 -46.63
C GLU A 716 13.94 20.88 -48.07
N ARG A 717 14.51 21.73 -48.93
CA ARG A 717 14.82 21.36 -50.30
C ARG A 717 16.11 20.57 -50.36
N THR A 718 16.06 19.37 -50.95
CA THR A 718 17.19 18.43 -51.00
C THR A 718 17.91 18.40 -52.35
N GLU A 719 17.40 19.07 -53.39
CA GLU A 719 18.01 19.08 -54.73
C GLU A 719 18.23 20.50 -55.24
N TYR A 720 19.47 20.79 -55.65
CA TYR A 720 19.90 22.09 -56.14
C TYR A 720 20.66 21.96 -57.46
N THR A 721 20.69 23.03 -58.25
CA THR A 721 21.55 23.13 -59.43
C THR A 721 22.29 24.45 -59.35
N VAL A 722 23.62 24.40 -59.50
CA VAL A 722 24.49 25.59 -59.43
C VAL A 722 25.42 25.60 -60.63
N GLY A 723 25.51 26.77 -61.26
CA GLY A 723 26.52 27.07 -62.26
C GLY A 723 27.85 27.43 -61.58
N VAL A 724 28.93 26.78 -61.98
CA VAL A 724 30.29 27.07 -61.51
C VAL A 724 31.20 27.34 -62.70
N GLU A 725 32.26 28.14 -62.50
CA GLU A 725 33.21 28.48 -63.56
C GLU A 725 33.90 27.22 -64.13
N ASN A 726 34.28 26.30 -63.25
CA ASN A 726 34.90 25.04 -63.62
C ASN A 726 34.32 23.87 -62.81
N PRO A 727 33.48 23.00 -63.43
CA PRO A 727 32.91 21.83 -62.76
C PRO A 727 33.93 20.85 -62.19
N GLU A 728 35.18 20.85 -62.66
CA GLU A 728 36.23 19.97 -62.12
C GLU A 728 36.89 20.55 -60.85
N ARG A 729 36.75 21.86 -60.59
CA ARG A 729 37.53 22.56 -59.54
C ARG A 729 36.72 23.29 -58.47
N TYR A 730 35.39 23.25 -58.54
CA TYR A 730 34.54 23.91 -57.55
C TYR A 730 34.76 23.41 -56.11
N THR A 731 34.39 24.24 -55.14
CA THR A 731 34.40 23.91 -53.71
C THR A 731 32.98 23.86 -53.17
N VAL A 732 32.74 22.96 -52.21
CA VAL A 732 31.45 22.88 -51.49
C VAL A 732 31.72 22.84 -50.01
N THR A 733 31.06 23.70 -49.25
CA THR A 733 31.17 23.73 -47.79
C THR A 733 29.78 23.77 -47.15
N PRO A 734 29.40 22.76 -46.35
CA PRO A 734 28.17 22.82 -45.57
C PRO A 734 28.24 23.91 -44.51
N VAL A 735 27.14 24.61 -44.29
CA VAL A 735 26.94 25.52 -43.17
C VAL A 735 25.87 24.88 -42.28
N PHE A 736 26.17 24.69 -41.00
CA PHE A 736 25.27 24.02 -40.07
C PHE A 736 25.54 24.45 -38.63
N ASP A 737 24.54 24.22 -37.78
CA ASP A 737 24.63 24.49 -36.35
C ASP A 737 25.54 23.46 -35.67
N LYS A 738 26.77 23.88 -35.39
CA LYS A 738 27.77 23.06 -34.69
C LYS A 738 27.37 22.73 -33.25
N GLN A 739 26.55 23.56 -32.60
CA GLN A 739 26.13 23.32 -31.22
C GLN A 739 25.08 22.22 -31.11
N SER A 740 24.39 21.87 -32.20
CA SER A 740 23.45 20.74 -32.21
C SER A 740 24.11 19.36 -31.99
N GLY A 741 25.44 19.25 -32.19
CA GLY A 741 26.17 17.99 -32.17
C GLY A 741 26.11 17.19 -33.49
N MET A 742 25.43 17.72 -34.52
CA MET A 742 25.28 17.03 -35.81
C MET A 742 26.61 16.84 -36.57
N SER A 743 26.61 15.89 -37.50
CA SER A 743 27.72 15.65 -38.42
C SER A 743 27.29 15.73 -39.88
N VAL A 744 28.23 16.07 -40.77
CA VAL A 744 28.01 16.20 -42.20
C VAL A 744 29.14 15.56 -43.00
N THR A 745 28.82 14.68 -43.94
CA THR A 745 29.76 14.23 -44.98
C THR A 745 29.48 14.91 -46.31
N VAL A 746 30.51 15.10 -47.12
CA VAL A 746 30.42 15.68 -48.47
C VAL A 746 31.17 14.76 -49.43
N ASP A 747 30.43 14.14 -50.33
CA ASP A 747 30.98 13.40 -51.47
C ASP A 747 30.86 14.25 -52.72
N LYS A 748 31.96 14.49 -53.42
CA LYS A 748 32.02 15.43 -54.55
C LYS A 748 32.52 14.73 -55.82
N SER A 749 31.90 15.06 -56.96
CA SER A 749 32.40 14.77 -58.31
C SER A 749 32.24 15.99 -59.20
N SER A 750 32.68 15.94 -60.46
CA SER A 750 32.50 17.04 -61.42
C SER A 750 31.04 17.36 -61.77
N GLU A 751 30.13 16.41 -61.56
CA GLU A 751 28.71 16.56 -61.92
C GLU A 751 27.80 16.87 -60.73
N ARG A 752 28.21 16.49 -59.52
CA ARG A 752 27.39 16.62 -58.33
C ARG A 752 28.19 16.66 -57.03
N ALA A 753 27.63 17.30 -56.01
CA ALA A 753 28.02 17.13 -54.62
C ALA A 753 26.85 16.56 -53.81
N ILE A 754 27.13 15.55 -52.99
CA ILE A 754 26.17 14.91 -52.09
C ILE A 754 26.60 15.21 -50.67
N LEU A 755 25.76 15.93 -49.92
CA LEU A 755 26.00 16.26 -48.52
C LEU A 755 25.04 15.44 -47.66
N THR A 756 25.56 14.61 -46.77
CA THR A 756 24.74 13.85 -45.81
C THR A 756 24.89 14.46 -44.42
N ALA A 757 23.84 15.07 -43.91
CA ALA A 757 23.71 15.52 -42.53
C ALA A 757 23.09 14.42 -41.65
N VAL A 758 23.65 14.18 -40.47
CA VAL A 758 23.16 13.23 -39.46
C VAL A 758 23.04 13.94 -38.12
N SER A 759 21.89 13.82 -37.47
CA SER A 759 21.60 14.41 -36.15
C SER A 759 22.48 13.80 -35.06
N ALA A 760 22.62 14.51 -33.93
CA ALA A 760 23.46 14.06 -32.81
C ALA A 760 22.90 12.82 -32.10
N ASP A 761 21.58 12.60 -32.17
CA ASP A 761 20.95 11.36 -31.70
C ASP A 761 21.03 10.20 -32.71
N GLY A 762 21.58 10.42 -33.91
CA GLY A 762 21.73 9.42 -34.96
C GLY A 762 20.42 8.99 -35.64
N LEU A 763 19.27 9.55 -35.25
CA LEU A 763 17.95 9.11 -35.72
C LEU A 763 17.49 9.80 -37.00
N THR A 764 17.98 11.00 -37.26
CA THR A 764 17.61 11.80 -38.43
C THR A 764 18.79 11.90 -39.38
N ARG A 765 18.53 11.56 -40.64
CA ARG A 765 19.47 11.71 -41.75
C ARG A 765 18.84 12.55 -42.84
N ARG A 766 19.58 13.53 -43.36
CA ARG A 766 19.15 14.34 -44.51
C ARG A 766 20.25 14.41 -45.55
N VAL A 767 19.87 14.23 -46.80
CA VAL A 767 20.80 14.21 -47.94
C VAL A 767 20.46 15.37 -48.87
N TYR A 768 21.45 16.23 -49.13
CA TYR A 768 21.36 17.33 -50.08
C TYR A 768 22.21 17.01 -51.31
N THR A 769 21.62 17.09 -52.50
CA THR A 769 22.29 16.88 -53.78
C THR A 769 22.38 18.20 -54.53
N VAL A 770 23.61 18.63 -54.83
CA VAL A 770 23.88 19.82 -55.65
C VAL A 770 24.39 19.36 -56.99
N ARG A 771 23.58 19.50 -58.04
CA ARG A 771 24.00 19.27 -59.44
C ARG A 771 24.86 20.45 -59.90
N ILE A 772 25.96 20.14 -60.54
CA ILE A 772 26.94 21.12 -61.01
C ILE A 772 26.84 21.22 -62.52
N VAL A 773 26.74 22.46 -63.00
CA VAL A 773 26.77 22.78 -64.43
C VAL A 773 27.84 23.83 -64.68
N GLN A 774 28.47 23.80 -65.86
CA GLN A 774 29.40 24.85 -66.24
C GLN A 774 28.63 26.14 -66.47
N ALA A 775 29.03 27.21 -65.79
CA ALA A 775 28.52 28.54 -66.07
C ALA A 775 28.98 28.96 -67.47
N THR A 776 28.06 29.08 -68.41
CA THR A 776 28.36 29.67 -69.72
C THR A 776 28.52 31.18 -69.58
N GLU A 777 29.54 31.76 -70.21
CA GLU A 777 29.81 33.21 -70.21
C GLU A 777 28.73 34.00 -70.99
N THR A 778 27.49 33.98 -70.52
CA THR A 778 26.42 34.94 -70.83
C THR A 778 25.30 34.71 -69.83
N GLY A 779 25.26 35.51 -68.76
CA GLY A 779 24.09 35.57 -67.86
C GLY A 779 24.44 35.67 -66.38
N ALA A 780 24.76 36.88 -65.93
CA ALA A 780 24.49 37.22 -64.55
C ALA A 780 22.98 37.17 -64.33
N GLY A 781 22.50 36.20 -63.55
CA GLY A 781 21.11 36.10 -63.12
C GLY A 781 20.16 35.46 -64.15
N THR A 782 19.24 34.66 -63.61
CA THR A 782 18.04 34.08 -64.24
C THR A 782 18.26 33.01 -65.32
N ASP A 783 18.42 31.76 -64.86
CA ASP A 783 17.75 30.57 -65.41
C ASP A 783 17.53 29.58 -64.24
N MET A 784 16.75 29.98 -63.24
CA MET A 784 15.46 29.31 -63.07
C MET A 784 14.67 29.27 -64.38
N LEU A 785 14.83 28.19 -65.15
CA LEU A 785 13.80 27.76 -66.09
C LEU A 785 12.62 27.19 -65.29
N ALA A 786 11.78 28.10 -64.82
CA ALA A 786 10.35 27.97 -65.06
C ALA A 786 10.08 28.49 -66.49
N GLU A 787 9.15 27.85 -67.19
CA GLU A 787 8.85 28.04 -68.61
C GLU A 787 8.59 29.51 -69.06
N THR A 788 9.11 29.80 -70.27
CA THR A 788 8.70 30.81 -71.28
C THR A 788 9.01 32.31 -71.10
N GLY A 789 9.74 32.88 -72.09
CA GLY A 789 9.47 34.24 -72.61
C GLY A 789 10.64 35.21 -72.85
N THR A 790 11.29 35.11 -74.02
CA THR A 790 11.91 36.18 -74.85
C THR A 790 12.97 37.18 -74.30
N ALA A 791 14.15 37.09 -74.96
CA ALA A 791 14.99 38.16 -75.55
C ALA A 791 16.05 38.93 -74.71
N ALA A 792 17.30 38.46 -74.89
CA ALA A 792 18.48 39.15 -75.44
C ALA A 792 19.03 40.45 -74.81
N GLY A 793 20.34 40.41 -74.47
CA GLY A 793 21.20 41.59 -74.36
C GLY A 793 22.58 41.31 -73.73
N ALA A 794 23.61 41.20 -74.56
CA ALA A 794 24.98 40.77 -74.24
C ALA A 794 25.86 41.81 -73.49
N ALA A 795 26.87 41.34 -72.74
CA ALA A 795 28.29 41.38 -73.12
C ALA A 795 29.28 41.57 -71.94
N ALA A 796 30.13 40.54 -71.75
CA ALA A 796 31.59 40.53 -71.57
C ALA A 796 32.30 41.35 -70.46
N GLY A 797 33.19 40.66 -69.72
CA GLY A 797 34.51 41.23 -69.39
C GLY A 797 35.23 40.72 -68.14
N ALA A 798 36.21 39.84 -68.36
CA ALA A 798 37.50 39.71 -67.67
C ALA A 798 37.62 39.02 -66.30
N SER A 799 38.42 37.96 -66.32
CA SER A 799 38.97 37.18 -65.23
C SER A 799 40.06 37.92 -64.42
N LEU A 800 40.29 37.39 -63.21
CA LEU A 800 41.51 37.43 -62.38
C LEU A 800 41.82 38.66 -61.50
N LEU A 801 41.82 38.39 -60.17
CA LEU A 801 42.75 38.81 -59.09
C LEU A 801 42.08 39.38 -57.83
N ALA A 802 42.31 38.65 -56.71
CA ALA A 802 42.53 39.07 -55.32
C ALA A 802 41.72 40.25 -54.72
N ALA A 803 41.16 40.03 -53.52
CA ALA A 803 41.65 40.66 -52.28
C ALA A 803 40.69 40.54 -51.09
N LEU A 804 41.30 40.36 -49.91
CA LEU A 804 40.79 40.78 -48.61
C LEU A 804 40.42 42.27 -48.58
N ALA A 805 39.33 42.62 -47.91
CA ALA A 805 39.16 43.73 -46.93
C ALA A 805 37.80 44.44 -47.05
N GLY A 806 37.07 44.56 -45.93
CA GLY A 806 35.94 45.50 -45.85
C GLY A 806 34.88 45.23 -44.77
N ILE A 807 35.24 45.07 -43.48
CA ILE A 807 34.30 45.41 -42.39
C ILE A 807 34.93 46.51 -41.55
N ALA A 808 34.58 47.74 -41.89
CA ALA A 808 34.65 48.90 -41.01
C ALA A 808 33.60 49.91 -41.48
N LEU A 809 32.35 49.80 -40.98
CA LEU A 809 31.43 50.94 -40.84
C LEU A 809 30.13 50.50 -40.17
N LEU A 810 30.03 50.70 -38.85
CA LEU A 810 28.76 50.95 -38.17
C LEU A 810 29.01 51.94 -37.03
N ALA A 811 29.10 53.22 -37.38
CA ALA A 811 28.95 54.32 -36.45
C ALA A 811 28.22 55.48 -37.14
N THR A 812 27.16 55.95 -36.47
CA THR A 812 26.31 57.12 -36.78
C THR A 812 25.30 56.93 -37.92
N ARG A 813 24.04 57.35 -37.88
CA ARG A 813 23.24 58.15 -36.92
C ARG A 813 21.78 58.07 -37.41
N ARG A 814 20.80 57.89 -36.53
CA ARG A 814 19.52 58.63 -36.62
C ARG A 814 19.06 59.00 -35.23
N ARG A 815 19.05 60.30 -34.95
CA ARG A 815 18.47 60.93 -33.77
C ARG A 815 17.30 61.78 -34.25
N ARG A 816 16.21 61.71 -33.46
CA ARG A 816 15.13 62.70 -33.23
C ARG A 816 13.94 62.75 -34.19
N ALA A 817 12.75 62.55 -33.62
CA ALA A 817 11.84 63.65 -33.29
C ALA A 817 10.88 63.26 -32.14
N ARG A 818 10.79 64.17 -31.16
CA ARG A 818 9.83 64.36 -30.05
C ARG A 818 9.35 63.17 -29.22
#